data_AF-A0AAW6U7F8-F1
#
_entry.id   AF-A0AAW6U7F8-F1
#
_cell.length_a   1.000
_cell.length_b   1.000
_cell.length_c   1.000
_cell.angle_alpha   90.00
_cell.angle_beta   90.00
_cell.angle_gamma   90.00
#
_symmetry.space_group_name_H-M   'P 1'
#
loop_
_entity.id
_entity.type
_entity.pdbx_description
1 polymer ?
#
loop_
_entity_poly.entity_id
_entity_poly.type
_entity_poly.pdbx_seq_one_letter_code
_entity_poly.pdbx_strand_id
1 'polypeptide(L)'
;MVSKRRATFPMFVALVLVLPWTLPVGAQLYFSDDFEDPAASALKWEVISGDWQVADGLYQQLSTASPWQASMVASDHWRDEWVEYTIEFKVRSLTAGDAPVNVLFRVQDPAPVTWDDRNGPNTHMYRWIINGWTNTESRLYIYNEGTATMLTQTNNALEVGAWYHVKLVVAATGLAGYIDDIEMFRVQHAQWTTGRVGLHAYSGVMDFDDFIVYGPLGLVSAATPLPQDGAGDVPRDGALSWTPGALAETHDVYLGTRFADVNDASRTNPMGVLVSQGQTAATYDPGQLELGQTYYWRVDEVNGPPDYTIFKGQVWSFEVEPFAYPLEAIAVAASSFETDARPENTINGSGLDEDDGHSTRTSDMWLSSAAGDQPTFIEFTFDRLYKLHQMLVWNYNIQFEAFLGYGLKDVTVEYSENGVEWMVLGDFEFAQATSVAGYTSNTTIDFAGRAVQAVRLTANSNWGGVLPQYGLSEVRFLYIPTFAREPQPADGDLDVPLDAILNWRPGREAAVHEVYLGADPGVLTLVGTTDRPTLPTETLEFGRAYYWRVDEVNEAEPISLWQSSVWTFRTLEYAVIDDFESYTDDIDAGEAIFDTWLDGWVNNTGSTVGYLDAPFAERTVVHSGAQSMPLIYDNSSAPFYSEAERDLGGMAWNVHGADSLRLFVSGRADGSNDPEPFYVAVEDAAGRVAVVTHPDIAVRPGWNEWRIPFSDLTGVNLGNVRAMYMGLGDRDNPRAGGAGLVFIDDIGYGRSVPADD
;
A
#
# COMPACT_ATOMS: atom_id res chain seq x y z
N MET A 1 15.75 -32.72 31.75
CA MET A 1 16.46 -32.96 30.46
C MET A 1 15.47 -33.60 29.50
N VAL A 2 14.93 -32.80 28.58
CA VAL A 2 14.23 -33.08 27.31
C VAL A 2 13.45 -31.78 27.05
N SER A 3 14.10 -30.85 26.36
CA SER A 3 13.51 -29.57 25.96
C SER A 3 12.68 -29.77 24.69
N LYS A 4 11.36 -29.60 24.78
CA LYS A 4 10.53 -29.38 23.58
C LYS A 4 10.76 -27.94 23.12
N ARG A 5 11.57 -27.75 22.09
CA ARG A 5 11.64 -26.49 21.34
C ARG A 5 10.29 -26.29 20.65
N ARG A 6 9.54 -25.26 21.03
CA ARG A 6 8.47 -24.71 20.20
C ARG A 6 9.15 -23.90 19.11
N ALA A 7 8.97 -24.31 17.86
CA ALA A 7 9.32 -23.51 16.71
C ALA A 7 8.30 -22.36 16.63
N THR A 8 8.76 -21.14 16.88
CA THR A 8 8.08 -19.92 16.44
C THR A 8 8.23 -19.84 14.93
N PHE A 9 7.13 -20.09 14.21
CA PHE A 9 7.02 -19.70 12.81
C PHE A 9 6.87 -18.17 12.79
N PRO A 10 7.70 -17.43 12.03
CA PRO A 10 7.38 -16.05 11.72
C PRO A 10 6.11 -16.06 10.86
N MET A 11 5.06 -15.40 11.34
CA MET A 11 3.90 -15.07 10.52
C MET A 11 4.39 -14.00 9.54
N PHE A 12 4.92 -14.44 8.40
CA PHE A 12 4.96 -13.59 7.22
C PHE A 12 3.50 -13.32 6.88
N VAL A 13 2.99 -12.16 7.24
CA VAL A 13 1.93 -11.54 6.46
C VAL A 13 2.58 -11.30 5.10
N ALA A 14 2.39 -12.26 4.20
CA ALA A 14 2.54 -11.97 2.79
C ALA A 14 1.48 -10.90 2.51
N LEU A 15 1.92 -9.65 2.48
CA LEU A 15 1.23 -8.62 1.74
C LEU A 15 1.19 -9.17 0.32
N VAL A 16 0.09 -9.85 -0.03
CA VAL A 16 -0.24 -10.04 -1.43
C VAL A 16 -0.51 -8.62 -1.89
N LEU A 17 0.50 -8.01 -2.50
CA LEU A 17 0.32 -6.88 -3.39
C LEU A 17 -0.58 -7.39 -4.51
N VAL A 18 -1.89 -7.35 -4.27
CA VAL A 18 -2.85 -7.19 -5.34
C VAL A 18 -2.58 -5.77 -5.81
N LEU A 19 -1.77 -5.62 -6.85
CA LEU A 19 -1.70 -4.37 -7.58
C LEU A 19 -3.13 -4.09 -8.05
N PRO A 20 -3.85 -3.10 -7.50
CA PRO A 20 -5.13 -2.73 -8.07
C PRO A 20 -4.84 -2.28 -9.49
N TRP A 21 -5.69 -2.70 -10.41
CA TRP A 21 -5.61 -2.28 -11.80
C TRP A 21 -5.58 -0.75 -11.85
N THR A 22 -4.48 -0.18 -12.34
CA THR A 22 -4.46 1.23 -12.67
C THR A 22 -5.22 1.38 -13.98
N LEU A 23 -6.47 1.83 -13.91
CA LEU A 23 -7.22 2.28 -15.10
C LEU A 23 -6.30 3.16 -15.97
N PRO A 24 -6.38 3.06 -17.31
CA PRO A 24 -5.69 4.01 -18.16
C PRO A 24 -6.04 5.43 -17.72
N VAL A 25 -5.04 6.31 -17.62
CA VAL A 25 -5.23 7.71 -17.23
C VAL A 25 -6.30 8.32 -18.14
N GLY A 26 -7.44 8.72 -17.56
CA GLY A 26 -8.56 9.26 -18.31
C GLY A 26 -9.57 8.24 -18.87
N ALA A 27 -9.74 7.06 -18.25
CA ALA A 27 -10.85 6.15 -18.51
C ALA A 27 -11.98 6.27 -17.46
N GLN A 28 -13.25 6.24 -17.89
CA GLN A 28 -14.42 6.22 -17.00
C GLN A 28 -14.77 4.78 -16.62
N LEU A 29 -14.68 4.42 -15.35
CA LEU A 29 -15.18 3.13 -14.88
C LEU A 29 -16.69 3.03 -15.07
N TYR A 30 -17.14 2.03 -15.82
CA TYR A 30 -18.55 1.71 -16.02
C TYR A 30 -19.03 0.61 -15.09
N PHE A 31 -18.19 -0.41 -14.87
CA PHE A 31 -18.49 -1.55 -14.03
C PHE A 31 -17.19 -2.20 -13.57
N SER A 32 -17.15 -2.67 -12.33
CA SER A 32 -16.09 -3.56 -11.86
C SER A 32 -16.61 -4.58 -10.86
N ASP A 33 -15.98 -5.76 -10.89
CA ASP A 33 -16.12 -6.77 -9.86
C ASP A 33 -14.81 -7.56 -9.76
N ASP A 34 -14.19 -7.49 -8.59
CA ASP A 34 -13.02 -8.30 -8.18
C ASP A 34 -13.44 -9.61 -7.49
N PHE A 35 -14.74 -9.79 -7.25
CA PHE A 35 -15.34 -11.00 -6.67
C PHE A 35 -14.90 -11.35 -5.25
N GLU A 36 -14.27 -10.40 -4.53
CA GLU A 36 -13.85 -10.57 -3.14
C GLU A 36 -15.03 -10.46 -2.13
N ASP A 37 -16.13 -9.84 -2.54
CA ASP A 37 -17.39 -9.78 -1.78
C ASP A 37 -18.54 -10.53 -2.50
N PRO A 38 -18.80 -11.79 -2.13
CA PRO A 38 -19.86 -12.60 -2.73
C PRO A 38 -21.26 -11.99 -2.64
N ALA A 39 -21.55 -11.20 -1.60
CA ALA A 39 -22.86 -10.59 -1.40
C ALA A 39 -23.05 -9.41 -2.36
N ALA A 40 -22.02 -8.59 -2.55
CA ALA A 40 -22.02 -7.51 -3.53
C ALA A 40 -22.08 -8.06 -4.97
N SER A 41 -21.27 -9.06 -5.30
CA SER A 41 -21.23 -9.66 -6.64
C SER A 41 -22.56 -10.31 -7.03
N ALA A 42 -23.29 -10.92 -6.08
CA ALA A 42 -24.60 -11.52 -6.34
C ALA A 42 -25.67 -10.51 -6.81
N LEU A 43 -25.49 -9.21 -6.55
CA LEU A 43 -26.36 -8.13 -7.04
C LEU A 43 -25.94 -7.64 -8.43
N LYS A 44 -24.64 -7.69 -8.72
CA LYS A 44 -24.04 -7.18 -9.97
C LYS A 44 -24.23 -8.10 -11.17
N TRP A 45 -24.44 -9.40 -10.95
CA TRP A 45 -24.51 -10.42 -12.01
C TRP A 45 -25.87 -11.13 -12.08
N GLU A 46 -26.39 -11.26 -13.30
CA GLU A 46 -27.54 -12.07 -13.63
C GLU A 46 -27.06 -13.39 -14.27
N VAL A 47 -27.35 -14.53 -13.63
CA VAL A 47 -27.09 -15.85 -14.20
C VAL A 47 -28.21 -16.20 -15.18
N ILE A 48 -27.89 -16.20 -16.48
CA ILE A 48 -28.84 -16.54 -17.55
C ILE A 48 -28.96 -18.07 -17.67
N SER A 49 -27.83 -18.79 -17.63
CA SER A 49 -27.79 -20.25 -17.65
C SER A 49 -26.48 -20.82 -17.09
N GLY A 50 -26.52 -22.08 -16.65
CA GLY A 50 -25.37 -22.79 -16.07
C GLY A 50 -25.31 -22.68 -14.55
N ASP A 51 -24.27 -23.28 -13.97
CA ASP A 51 -24.00 -23.24 -12.53
C ASP A 51 -22.83 -22.29 -12.29
N TRP A 52 -23.14 -21.13 -11.70
CA TRP A 52 -22.18 -20.07 -11.40
C TRP A 52 -22.18 -19.79 -9.90
N GLN A 53 -21.01 -19.48 -9.34
CA GLN A 53 -20.85 -19.06 -7.96
C GLN A 53 -19.70 -18.08 -7.80
N VAL A 54 -19.74 -17.28 -6.74
CA VAL A 54 -18.57 -16.54 -6.25
C VAL A 54 -18.00 -17.31 -5.06
N ALA A 55 -16.76 -17.77 -5.18
CA ALA A 55 -16.06 -18.52 -4.13
C ALA A 55 -14.55 -18.32 -4.24
N ASP A 56 -13.89 -18.22 -3.08
CA ASP A 56 -12.44 -18.02 -2.98
C ASP A 56 -11.92 -16.77 -3.73
N GLY A 57 -12.69 -15.69 -3.74
CA GLY A 57 -12.38 -14.46 -4.49
C GLY A 57 -12.57 -14.58 -6.00
N LEU A 58 -13.20 -15.65 -6.50
CA LEU A 58 -13.32 -15.94 -7.93
C LEU A 58 -14.77 -16.08 -8.36
N TYR A 59 -15.08 -15.68 -9.60
CA TYR A 59 -16.34 -16.03 -10.24
C TYR A 59 -16.19 -17.32 -11.05
N GLN A 60 -16.84 -18.38 -10.59
CA GLN A 60 -16.60 -19.73 -11.05
C GLN A 60 -17.80 -20.26 -11.81
N GLN A 61 -17.56 -20.78 -13.01
CA GLN A 61 -18.50 -21.63 -13.72
C GLN A 61 -18.13 -23.10 -13.43
N LEU A 62 -19.10 -23.89 -12.97
CA LEU A 62 -18.84 -25.23 -12.40
C LEU A 62 -19.25 -26.43 -13.26
N SER A 63 -19.97 -26.22 -14.36
CA SER A 63 -20.71 -27.27 -15.05
C SER A 63 -20.23 -27.45 -16.49
N THR A 64 -20.10 -28.68 -16.95
CA THR A 64 -19.86 -29.01 -18.37
C THR A 64 -21.14 -29.47 -19.09
N ALA A 65 -22.30 -29.37 -18.45
CA ALA A 65 -23.52 -30.04 -18.88
C ALA A 65 -24.17 -29.46 -20.16
N SER A 66 -23.87 -28.20 -20.47
CA SER A 66 -24.46 -27.47 -21.61
C SER A 66 -23.39 -26.71 -22.40
N PRO A 67 -23.48 -26.63 -23.73
CA PRO A 67 -22.63 -25.75 -24.52
C PRO A 67 -22.97 -24.25 -24.35
N TRP A 68 -24.03 -23.92 -23.61
CA TRP A 68 -24.46 -22.54 -23.35
C TRP A 68 -24.66 -22.28 -21.85
N GLN A 69 -23.69 -21.63 -21.24
CA GLN A 69 -23.65 -21.25 -19.83
C GLN A 69 -23.27 -19.77 -19.77
N ALA A 70 -24.26 -18.89 -19.60
CA ALA A 70 -24.06 -17.45 -19.72
C ALA A 70 -24.41 -16.75 -18.41
N SER A 71 -23.59 -15.75 -18.06
CA SER A 71 -23.89 -14.79 -17.01
C SER A 71 -23.58 -13.39 -17.52
N MET A 72 -24.42 -12.43 -17.15
CA MET A 72 -24.37 -11.08 -17.68
C MET A 72 -24.36 -10.07 -16.54
N VAL A 73 -23.85 -8.87 -16.82
CA VAL A 73 -24.07 -7.73 -15.94
C VAL A 73 -25.58 -7.53 -15.78
N ALA A 74 -26.02 -7.40 -14.51
CA ALA A 74 -27.42 -7.23 -14.16
C ALA A 74 -27.98 -5.94 -14.78
N SER A 75 -29.27 -5.96 -15.14
CA SER A 75 -29.89 -4.87 -15.91
C SER A 75 -29.90 -3.52 -15.17
N ASP A 76 -29.91 -3.51 -13.84
CA ASP A 76 -29.80 -2.34 -12.97
C ASP A 76 -28.37 -1.84 -12.76
N HIS A 77 -27.37 -2.64 -13.13
CA HIS A 77 -25.96 -2.27 -13.19
C HIS A 77 -25.48 -1.91 -14.61
N TRP A 78 -26.32 -2.14 -15.62
CA TRP A 78 -26.11 -1.72 -17.02
C TRP A 78 -26.71 -0.32 -17.31
N ARG A 79 -26.12 0.42 -18.27
CA ARG A 79 -26.68 1.67 -18.80
C ARG A 79 -26.62 1.67 -20.33
N ASP A 80 -27.72 2.04 -20.99
CA ASP A 80 -27.81 2.08 -22.47
C ASP A 80 -26.84 3.06 -23.13
N GLU A 81 -26.27 3.95 -22.33
CA GLU A 81 -25.24 4.94 -22.68
C GLU A 81 -23.86 4.32 -22.95
N TRP A 82 -23.61 3.05 -22.57
CA TRP A 82 -22.36 2.35 -22.86
C TRP A 82 -22.31 1.97 -24.35
N VAL A 83 -21.90 2.94 -25.17
CA VAL A 83 -21.77 2.80 -26.63
C VAL A 83 -20.34 2.41 -27.04
N GLU A 84 -19.36 2.98 -26.33
CA GLU A 84 -17.94 2.71 -26.48
C GLU A 84 -17.36 2.34 -25.11
N TYR A 85 -16.63 1.23 -25.04
CA TYR A 85 -16.05 0.73 -23.79
C TYR A 85 -14.94 -0.27 -24.07
N THR A 86 -14.13 -0.53 -23.05
CA THR A 86 -13.19 -1.65 -22.98
C THR A 86 -13.67 -2.59 -21.89
N ILE A 87 -13.68 -3.89 -22.17
CA ILE A 87 -13.88 -4.96 -21.18
C ILE A 87 -12.53 -5.59 -20.92
N GLU A 88 -12.14 -5.73 -19.66
CA GLU A 88 -10.97 -6.51 -19.27
C GLU A 88 -11.33 -7.49 -18.15
N PHE A 89 -10.69 -8.65 -18.14
CA PHE A 89 -10.82 -9.65 -17.07
C PHE A 89 -9.71 -10.68 -17.14
N LYS A 90 -9.46 -11.35 -16.02
CA LYS A 90 -8.63 -12.54 -15.97
C LYS A 90 -9.48 -13.79 -16.12
N VAL A 91 -8.95 -14.78 -16.81
CA VAL A 91 -9.60 -16.08 -16.97
C VAL A 91 -8.62 -17.23 -16.90
N ARG A 92 -9.07 -18.33 -16.30
CA ARG A 92 -8.38 -19.61 -16.27
C ARG A 92 -9.35 -20.72 -16.64
N SER A 93 -9.12 -21.37 -17.77
CA SER A 93 -9.89 -22.58 -18.13
C SER A 93 -9.35 -23.79 -17.40
N LEU A 94 -10.23 -24.54 -16.74
CA LEU A 94 -9.90 -25.77 -16.01
C LEU A 94 -10.26 -27.04 -16.80
N THR A 95 -10.93 -26.88 -17.95
CA THR A 95 -11.39 -27.99 -18.78
C THR A 95 -10.47 -28.18 -19.99
N ALA A 96 -9.88 -29.36 -20.10
CA ALA A 96 -9.09 -29.72 -21.28
C ALA A 96 -9.98 -30.04 -22.49
N GLY A 97 -9.51 -29.70 -23.69
CA GLY A 97 -10.19 -29.99 -24.96
C GLY A 97 -10.94 -28.80 -25.53
N ASP A 98 -12.09 -29.05 -26.16
CA ASP A 98 -12.88 -28.03 -26.86
C ASP A 98 -13.84 -27.31 -25.90
N ALA A 99 -13.28 -26.46 -25.04
CA ALA A 99 -13.98 -25.68 -24.03
C ALA A 99 -13.58 -24.19 -24.08
N PRO A 100 -13.98 -23.44 -25.14
CA PRO A 100 -13.61 -22.05 -25.29
C PRO A 100 -14.20 -21.13 -24.23
N VAL A 101 -13.41 -20.15 -23.81
CA VAL A 101 -13.85 -18.95 -23.07
C VAL A 101 -14.56 -18.01 -24.04
N ASN A 102 -15.62 -17.34 -23.62
CA ASN A 102 -16.32 -16.40 -24.50
C ASN A 102 -16.72 -15.12 -23.77
N VAL A 103 -16.62 -14.02 -24.50
CA VAL A 103 -17.13 -12.70 -24.08
C VAL A 103 -18.34 -12.36 -24.94
N LEU A 104 -19.43 -11.99 -24.29
CA LEU A 104 -20.64 -11.49 -24.92
C LEU A 104 -20.72 -9.97 -24.74
N PHE A 105 -21.01 -9.25 -25.82
CA PHE A 105 -21.08 -7.78 -25.76
C PHE A 105 -22.08 -7.23 -26.76
N ARG A 106 -22.63 -6.04 -26.44
CA ARG A 106 -23.77 -5.44 -27.15
C ARG A 106 -24.94 -6.41 -27.30
N VAL A 107 -25.21 -7.19 -26.24
CA VAL A 107 -26.32 -8.15 -26.20
C VAL A 107 -27.63 -7.40 -25.95
N GLN A 108 -28.59 -7.58 -26.85
CA GLN A 108 -29.94 -7.02 -26.67
C GLN A 108 -30.85 -8.02 -25.96
N ASP A 109 -31.84 -7.49 -25.26
CA ASP A 109 -32.85 -8.34 -24.62
C ASP A 109 -33.92 -8.85 -25.61
N PRO A 110 -34.38 -10.09 -25.45
CA PRO A 110 -33.95 -11.06 -24.43
C PRO A 110 -32.60 -11.72 -24.79
N ALA A 111 -31.72 -11.85 -23.80
CA ALA A 111 -30.49 -12.64 -23.95
C ALA A 111 -30.79 -14.13 -24.20
N PRO A 112 -30.01 -14.85 -25.02
CA PRO A 112 -30.24 -16.28 -25.25
C PRO A 112 -30.01 -17.12 -24.01
N VAL A 113 -30.94 -18.04 -23.74
CA VAL A 113 -30.92 -18.89 -22.54
C VAL A 113 -30.35 -20.27 -22.84
N THR A 114 -30.57 -20.77 -24.05
CA THR A 114 -30.06 -22.07 -24.50
C THR A 114 -29.11 -21.93 -25.69
N TRP A 115 -28.39 -23.01 -25.98
CA TRP A 115 -27.52 -23.09 -27.14
C TRP A 115 -28.27 -22.73 -28.42
N ASP A 116 -29.44 -23.30 -28.66
CA ASP A 116 -30.18 -23.10 -29.91
C ASP A 116 -30.76 -21.67 -30.04
N ASP A 117 -31.07 -21.02 -28.92
CA ASP A 117 -31.58 -19.64 -28.91
C ASP A 117 -30.60 -18.64 -29.52
N ARG A 118 -29.28 -18.93 -29.50
CA ARG A 118 -28.28 -18.04 -30.11
C ARG A 118 -28.53 -17.81 -31.60
N ASN A 119 -29.15 -18.76 -32.29
CA ASN A 119 -29.55 -18.66 -33.69
C ASN A 119 -31.06 -18.39 -33.85
N GLY A 120 -31.71 -17.93 -32.78
CA GLY A 120 -33.10 -17.52 -32.80
C GLY A 120 -33.31 -16.17 -33.49
N PRO A 121 -34.54 -15.89 -33.96
CA PRO A 121 -34.87 -14.65 -34.67
C PRO A 121 -34.77 -13.39 -33.79
N ASN A 122 -34.68 -13.53 -32.47
CA ASN A 122 -34.62 -12.41 -31.52
C ASN A 122 -33.21 -12.12 -31.02
N THR A 123 -32.20 -12.84 -31.51
CA THR A 123 -30.84 -12.75 -30.97
C THR A 123 -30.02 -11.71 -31.70
N HIS A 124 -29.62 -10.68 -30.96
CA HIS A 124 -28.72 -9.61 -31.42
C HIS A 124 -27.56 -9.48 -30.43
N MET A 125 -26.37 -9.90 -30.84
CA MET A 125 -25.17 -9.81 -30.01
C MET A 125 -23.90 -9.88 -30.84
N TYR A 126 -22.78 -9.55 -30.21
CA TYR A 126 -21.48 -10.07 -30.60
C TYR A 126 -20.99 -11.11 -29.59
N ARG A 127 -20.21 -12.07 -30.09
CA ARG A 127 -19.56 -13.09 -29.27
C ARG A 127 -18.13 -13.27 -29.76
N TRP A 128 -17.18 -13.02 -28.86
CA TRP A 128 -15.79 -13.40 -29.09
C TRP A 128 -15.54 -14.75 -28.43
N ILE A 129 -15.22 -15.75 -29.26
CA ILE A 129 -14.89 -17.11 -28.87
C ILE A 129 -13.36 -17.17 -28.78
N ILE A 130 -12.84 -17.44 -27.60
CA ILE A 130 -11.42 -17.58 -27.34
C ILE A 130 -11.12 -19.05 -27.15
N ASN A 131 -10.15 -19.54 -27.91
CA ASN A 131 -9.65 -20.91 -27.78
C ASN A 131 -10.70 -22.01 -28.06
N GLY A 132 -11.38 -21.88 -29.18
CA GLY A 132 -12.28 -22.91 -29.69
C GLY A 132 -11.56 -23.91 -30.60
N TRP A 133 -12.33 -24.84 -31.15
CA TRP A 133 -11.88 -25.83 -32.13
C TRP A 133 -10.66 -26.60 -31.63
N THR A 134 -10.83 -27.26 -30.48
CA THR A 134 -9.81 -28.15 -29.89
C THR A 134 -8.49 -27.48 -29.51
N ASN A 135 -8.49 -26.20 -29.14
CA ASN A 135 -7.25 -25.62 -28.60
C ASN A 135 -6.59 -24.54 -29.46
N THR A 136 -7.22 -24.14 -30.59
CA THR A 136 -6.43 -23.75 -31.78
C THR A 136 -6.78 -22.41 -32.40
N GLU A 137 -7.99 -21.91 -32.16
CA GLU A 137 -8.49 -20.72 -32.84
C GLU A 137 -9.37 -19.85 -31.96
N SER A 138 -9.31 -18.55 -32.20
CA SER A 138 -10.27 -17.56 -31.73
C SER A 138 -11.10 -17.05 -32.88
N ARG A 139 -12.40 -16.84 -32.66
CA ARG A 139 -13.31 -16.33 -33.68
C ARG A 139 -14.25 -15.28 -33.11
N LEU A 140 -14.44 -14.20 -33.84
CA LEU A 140 -15.44 -13.18 -33.51
C LEU A 140 -16.67 -13.38 -34.40
N TYR A 141 -17.84 -13.46 -33.79
CA TYR A 141 -19.13 -13.55 -34.48
C TYR A 141 -20.04 -12.37 -34.17
N ILE A 142 -20.85 -11.99 -35.14
CA ILE A 142 -22.10 -11.25 -34.94
C ILE A 142 -23.28 -12.20 -35.15
N TYR A 143 -24.26 -12.11 -34.26
CA TYR A 143 -25.56 -12.75 -34.38
C TYR A 143 -26.62 -11.70 -34.68
N ASN A 144 -27.40 -11.94 -35.74
CA ASN A 144 -28.46 -11.04 -36.21
C ASN A 144 -29.62 -11.85 -36.78
N GLU A 145 -30.79 -11.78 -36.14
CA GLU A 145 -32.05 -12.38 -36.61
C GLU A 145 -31.90 -13.84 -37.10
N GLY A 146 -31.21 -14.66 -36.31
CA GLY A 146 -30.97 -16.08 -36.60
C GLY A 146 -29.84 -16.39 -37.57
N THR A 147 -29.05 -15.38 -37.96
CA THR A 147 -27.84 -15.55 -38.77
C THR A 147 -26.59 -15.26 -37.96
N ALA A 148 -25.69 -16.24 -37.86
CA ALA A 148 -24.35 -16.07 -37.28
C ALA A 148 -23.33 -15.79 -38.39
N THR A 149 -22.72 -14.60 -38.36
CA THR A 149 -21.70 -14.18 -39.33
C THR A 149 -20.35 -14.06 -38.64
N MET A 150 -19.34 -14.76 -39.15
CA MET A 150 -17.96 -14.65 -38.65
C MET A 150 -17.32 -13.37 -39.18
N LEU A 151 -16.76 -12.57 -38.29
CA LEU A 151 -16.08 -11.31 -38.63
C LEU A 151 -14.57 -11.50 -38.80
N THR A 152 -13.96 -12.34 -37.98
CA THR A 152 -12.53 -12.66 -38.05
C THR A 152 -12.21 -13.98 -37.35
N GLN A 153 -11.07 -14.55 -37.70
CA GLN A 153 -10.49 -15.77 -37.13
C GLN A 153 -8.98 -15.59 -36.97
N THR A 154 -8.46 -15.95 -35.81
CA THR A 154 -7.02 -16.00 -35.52
C THR A 154 -6.64 -17.27 -34.78
N ASN A 155 -5.36 -17.63 -34.81
CA ASN A 155 -4.87 -18.83 -34.17
C ASN A 155 -4.35 -18.48 -32.77
N ASN A 156 -4.78 -19.24 -31.77
CA ASN A 156 -4.28 -19.13 -30.41
C ASN A 156 -4.53 -20.43 -29.64
N ALA A 157 -3.75 -20.62 -28.60
CA ALA A 157 -3.94 -21.71 -27.65
C ALA A 157 -3.84 -21.14 -26.24
N LEU A 158 -4.66 -21.63 -25.32
CA LEU A 158 -4.54 -21.40 -23.89
C LEU A 158 -4.12 -22.70 -23.20
N GLU A 159 -3.21 -22.60 -22.25
CA GLU A 159 -2.84 -23.69 -21.37
C GLU A 159 -3.91 -23.90 -20.30
N VAL A 160 -4.30 -25.16 -20.08
CA VAL A 160 -5.29 -25.52 -19.06
C VAL A 160 -4.69 -25.23 -17.69
N GLY A 161 -5.39 -24.45 -16.87
CA GLY A 161 -4.96 -24.07 -15.52
C GLY A 161 -4.05 -22.83 -15.47
N ALA A 162 -3.68 -22.23 -16.61
CA ALA A 162 -2.98 -20.95 -16.64
C ALA A 162 -3.97 -19.77 -16.62
N TRP A 163 -3.56 -18.67 -15.98
CA TRP A 163 -4.28 -17.41 -16.02
C TRP A 163 -3.91 -16.61 -17.25
N TYR A 164 -4.91 -16.01 -17.89
CA TYR A 164 -4.77 -15.13 -19.04
C TYR A 164 -5.51 -13.83 -18.80
N HIS A 165 -4.94 -12.72 -19.26
CA HIS A 165 -5.59 -11.43 -19.30
C HIS A 165 -6.28 -11.23 -20.66
N VAL A 166 -7.60 -11.03 -20.65
CA VAL A 166 -8.40 -10.77 -21.86
C VAL A 166 -8.84 -9.33 -21.87
N LYS A 167 -8.55 -8.61 -22.96
CA LYS A 167 -9.00 -7.22 -23.20
C LYS A 167 -9.78 -7.12 -24.50
N LEU A 168 -10.94 -6.47 -24.47
CA LEU A 168 -11.79 -6.21 -25.63
C LEU A 168 -12.16 -4.73 -25.71
N VAL A 169 -11.61 -4.03 -26.70
CA VAL A 169 -11.90 -2.62 -27.00
C VAL A 169 -13.05 -2.55 -28.00
N VAL A 170 -14.15 -1.92 -27.58
CA VAL A 170 -15.39 -1.71 -28.33
C VAL A 170 -15.55 -0.23 -28.61
N ALA A 171 -15.14 0.21 -29.81
CA ALA A 171 -15.31 1.58 -30.27
C ALA A 171 -16.60 1.74 -31.10
N ALA A 172 -16.93 2.98 -31.49
CA ALA A 172 -18.14 3.31 -32.24
C ALA A 172 -18.24 2.50 -33.54
N THR A 173 -17.12 2.31 -34.25
CA THR A 173 -17.06 1.53 -35.50
C THR A 173 -15.98 0.45 -35.52
N GLY A 174 -15.20 0.31 -34.44
CA GLY A 174 -14.05 -0.59 -34.38
C GLY A 174 -14.14 -1.57 -33.23
N LEU A 175 -13.65 -2.79 -33.44
CA LEU A 175 -13.52 -3.83 -32.42
C LEU A 175 -12.08 -4.34 -32.42
N ALA A 176 -11.45 -4.42 -31.26
CA ALA A 176 -10.13 -5.03 -31.10
C ALA A 176 -10.06 -5.90 -29.85
N GLY A 177 -9.52 -7.10 -29.98
CA GLY A 177 -9.37 -8.06 -28.87
C GLY A 177 -7.91 -8.42 -28.64
N TYR A 178 -7.51 -8.57 -27.38
CA TYR A 178 -6.14 -8.88 -26.95
C TYR A 178 -6.16 -10.01 -25.91
N ILE A 179 -5.12 -10.83 -25.91
CA ILE A 179 -4.85 -11.83 -24.88
C ILE A 179 -3.41 -11.61 -24.42
N ASP A 180 -3.21 -11.39 -23.12
CA ASP A 180 -1.92 -10.98 -22.52
C ASP A 180 -1.27 -9.82 -23.29
N ASP A 181 -2.10 -8.81 -23.61
CA ASP A 181 -1.77 -7.62 -24.42
C ASP A 181 -1.32 -7.89 -25.86
N ILE A 182 -1.31 -9.14 -26.32
CA ILE A 182 -1.10 -9.50 -27.72
C ILE A 182 -2.39 -9.28 -28.51
N GLU A 183 -2.35 -8.43 -29.54
CA GLU A 183 -3.52 -8.17 -30.39
C GLU A 183 -3.92 -9.43 -31.17
N MET A 184 -5.11 -9.94 -30.86
CA MET A 184 -5.69 -11.11 -31.51
C MET A 184 -6.47 -10.74 -32.76
N PHE A 185 -7.14 -9.58 -32.77
CA PHE A 185 -7.80 -9.07 -33.96
C PHE A 185 -8.07 -7.57 -33.86
N ARG A 186 -8.27 -6.95 -35.02
CA ARG A 186 -8.84 -5.61 -35.17
C ARG A 186 -9.73 -5.57 -36.41
N VAL A 187 -11.00 -5.19 -36.25
CA VAL A 187 -11.98 -5.12 -37.33
C VAL A 187 -12.79 -3.83 -37.26
N GLN A 188 -13.25 -3.33 -38.40
CA GLN A 188 -14.21 -2.23 -38.47
C GLN A 188 -15.62 -2.79 -38.67
N HIS A 189 -16.45 -2.75 -37.63
CA HIS A 189 -17.81 -3.28 -37.64
C HIS A 189 -18.67 -2.65 -36.55
N ALA A 190 -19.90 -2.19 -36.89
CA ALA A 190 -20.84 -1.62 -35.93
C ALA A 190 -22.31 -1.74 -36.38
N GLN A 191 -22.83 -2.96 -36.39
CA GLN A 191 -24.25 -3.21 -36.61
C GLN A 191 -25.10 -2.81 -35.38
N TRP A 192 -24.74 -3.34 -34.21
CA TRP A 192 -25.29 -2.94 -32.92
C TRP A 192 -24.32 -2.01 -32.23
N THR A 193 -24.83 -0.96 -31.58
CA THR A 193 -24.03 0.08 -30.92
C THR A 193 -24.19 0.09 -29.40
N THR A 194 -25.24 -0.54 -28.85
CA THR A 194 -25.49 -0.66 -27.41
C THR A 194 -26.00 -2.07 -27.07
N GLY A 195 -25.93 -2.46 -25.80
CA GLY A 195 -26.43 -3.71 -25.27
C GLY A 195 -25.48 -4.31 -24.21
N ARG A 196 -26.04 -5.12 -23.32
CA ARG A 196 -25.36 -5.66 -22.13
C ARG A 196 -24.09 -6.44 -22.48
N VAL A 197 -23.23 -6.58 -21.47
CA VAL A 197 -21.98 -7.34 -21.53
C VAL A 197 -22.03 -8.52 -20.55
N GLY A 198 -21.27 -9.57 -20.83
CA GLY A 198 -21.25 -10.75 -19.99
C GLY A 198 -20.23 -11.80 -20.43
N LEU A 199 -20.20 -12.87 -19.65
CA LEU A 199 -19.33 -14.02 -19.82
C LEU A 199 -20.13 -15.23 -20.32
N HIS A 200 -19.49 -16.05 -21.15
CA HIS A 200 -20.08 -17.31 -21.62
C HIS A 200 -19.03 -18.42 -21.64
N ALA A 201 -19.37 -19.55 -20.99
CA ALA A 201 -18.57 -20.77 -21.01
C ALA A 201 -19.21 -21.83 -21.92
N TYR A 202 -18.38 -22.47 -22.74
CA TYR A 202 -18.80 -23.57 -23.62
C TYR A 202 -18.40 -24.91 -23.02
N SER A 203 -19.38 -25.65 -22.47
CA SER A 203 -19.18 -27.01 -21.96
C SER A 203 -17.96 -27.18 -21.04
N GLY A 204 -17.60 -26.16 -20.25
CA GLY A 204 -16.32 -26.12 -19.56
C GLY A 204 -16.38 -25.35 -18.25
N VAL A 205 -15.66 -25.88 -17.25
CA VAL A 205 -15.37 -25.27 -15.96
C VAL A 205 -14.27 -24.23 -16.10
N MET A 206 -14.49 -23.04 -15.57
CA MET A 206 -13.63 -21.86 -15.73
C MET A 206 -13.71 -20.95 -14.51
N ASP A 207 -12.58 -20.34 -14.17
CA ASP A 207 -12.49 -19.28 -13.16
C ASP A 207 -12.30 -17.93 -13.86
N PHE A 208 -13.01 -16.92 -13.37
CA PHE A 208 -12.90 -15.54 -13.80
C PHE A 208 -12.56 -14.66 -12.60
N ASP A 209 -11.82 -13.60 -12.86
CA ASP A 209 -11.35 -12.66 -11.85
C ASP A 209 -11.17 -11.26 -12.47
N ASP A 210 -11.17 -10.22 -11.65
CA ASP A 210 -10.93 -8.82 -12.03
C ASP A 210 -11.74 -8.34 -13.25
N PHE A 211 -13.06 -8.53 -13.26
CA PHE A 211 -13.89 -8.13 -14.40
C PHE A 211 -14.18 -6.64 -14.37
N ILE A 212 -13.71 -5.89 -15.37
CA ILE A 212 -13.84 -4.45 -15.45
C ILE A 212 -14.37 -4.01 -16.82
N VAL A 213 -15.21 -2.98 -16.83
CA VAL A 213 -15.71 -2.30 -18.03
C VAL A 213 -15.48 -0.82 -17.85
N TYR A 214 -14.86 -0.17 -18.83
CA TYR A 214 -14.59 1.27 -18.75
C TYR A 214 -14.70 1.96 -20.12
N GLY A 215 -15.17 3.21 -20.13
CA GLY A 215 -15.37 4.03 -21.33
C GLY A 215 -14.13 4.78 -21.80
N PRO A 216 -14.15 5.33 -23.04
CA PRO A 216 -13.05 6.11 -23.62
C PRO A 216 -13.00 7.57 -23.15
N LEU A 217 -14.01 8.06 -22.43
CA LEU A 217 -14.01 9.37 -21.80
C LEU A 217 -13.51 9.21 -20.35
N GLY A 218 -12.69 10.14 -19.86
CA GLY A 218 -12.24 10.11 -18.47
C GLY A 218 -13.36 10.34 -17.48
N LEU A 219 -13.09 10.01 -16.21
CA LEU A 219 -13.98 10.22 -15.07
C LEU A 219 -14.82 11.48 -15.27
N VAL A 220 -16.13 11.42 -15.42
CA VAL A 220 -16.96 12.64 -15.52
C VAL A 220 -17.36 13.17 -14.14
N SER A 221 -17.12 12.38 -13.10
CA SER A 221 -17.36 12.69 -11.68
C SER A 221 -16.06 12.56 -10.89
N ALA A 222 -15.99 13.19 -9.72
CA ALA A 222 -14.85 13.11 -8.82
C ALA A 222 -14.55 11.65 -8.41
N ALA A 223 -13.27 11.30 -8.25
CA ALA A 223 -12.82 9.98 -7.82
C ALA A 223 -11.64 10.05 -6.84
N THR A 224 -11.20 8.88 -6.36
CA THR A 224 -10.04 8.73 -5.46
C THR A 224 -10.06 9.72 -4.29
N PRO A 225 -11.09 9.67 -3.44
CA PRO A 225 -11.20 10.59 -2.31
C PRO A 225 -10.05 10.38 -1.31
N LEU A 226 -9.60 11.48 -0.74
CA LEU A 226 -8.79 11.52 0.47
C LEU A 226 -9.51 12.44 1.46
N PRO A 227 -9.90 11.96 2.65
CA PRO A 227 -9.77 10.58 3.13
C PRO A 227 -10.49 9.56 2.23
N GLN A 228 -9.99 8.31 2.21
CA GLN A 228 -10.63 7.22 1.47
C GLN A 228 -12.06 6.97 1.99
N ASP A 229 -12.94 6.45 1.14
CA ASP A 229 -14.30 6.12 1.57
C ASP A 229 -14.29 5.05 2.68
N GLY A 230 -15.00 5.34 3.77
CA GLY A 230 -15.02 4.52 4.97
C GLY A 230 -13.80 4.66 5.88
N ALA A 231 -12.88 5.60 5.61
CA ALA A 231 -11.69 5.79 6.44
C ALA A 231 -12.05 6.13 7.89
N GLY A 232 -11.47 5.40 8.84
CA GLY A 232 -11.51 5.73 10.27
C GLY A 232 -10.30 6.56 10.69
N ASP A 233 -10.39 7.12 11.90
CA ASP A 233 -9.30 7.85 12.55
C ASP A 233 -8.70 9.02 11.75
N VAL A 234 -9.55 9.73 11.00
CA VAL A 234 -9.12 10.87 10.18
C VAL A 234 -8.78 12.08 11.06
N PRO A 235 -7.66 12.79 10.81
CA PRO A 235 -7.32 14.02 11.52
C PRO A 235 -8.46 15.04 11.48
N ARG A 236 -8.78 15.62 12.63
CA ARG A 236 -9.88 16.58 12.76
C ARG A 236 -9.70 17.87 11.97
N ASP A 237 -8.49 18.14 11.50
CA ASP A 237 -8.08 19.29 10.69
C ASP A 237 -7.56 18.88 9.31
N GLY A 238 -7.85 17.64 8.89
CA GLY A 238 -7.50 17.13 7.58
C GLY A 238 -8.31 17.78 6.45
N ALA A 239 -7.62 18.22 5.40
CA ALA A 239 -8.25 18.65 4.17
C ALA A 239 -8.82 17.46 3.38
N LEU A 240 -9.92 17.69 2.68
CA LEU A 240 -10.50 16.76 1.71
C LEU A 240 -9.85 17.00 0.34
N SER A 241 -9.54 15.95 -0.42
CA SER A 241 -9.08 16.06 -1.81
C SER A 241 -9.58 14.90 -2.67
N TRP A 242 -9.65 15.10 -3.98
CA TRP A 242 -10.12 14.11 -4.94
C TRP A 242 -9.39 14.29 -6.27
N THR A 243 -9.48 13.28 -7.14
CA THR A 243 -9.15 13.43 -8.56
C THR A 243 -10.36 14.04 -9.28
N PRO A 244 -10.21 15.22 -9.92
CA PRO A 244 -11.25 15.83 -10.72
C PRO A 244 -11.77 14.94 -11.84
N GLY A 245 -13.03 15.16 -12.20
CA GLY A 245 -13.53 14.68 -13.48
C GLY A 245 -12.77 15.29 -14.68
N ALA A 246 -12.53 14.52 -15.72
CA ALA A 246 -11.82 14.90 -16.95
C ALA A 246 -12.44 16.09 -17.70
N LEU A 247 -13.73 16.37 -17.48
CA LEU A 247 -14.43 17.51 -18.07
C LEU A 247 -14.64 18.66 -17.08
N ALA A 248 -14.25 18.49 -15.82
CA ALA A 248 -14.51 19.46 -14.76
C ALA A 248 -13.68 20.73 -14.93
N GLU A 249 -14.36 21.88 -14.97
CA GLU A 249 -13.72 23.18 -14.79
C GLU A 249 -13.85 23.67 -13.34
N THR A 250 -14.94 23.30 -12.67
CA THR A 250 -15.17 23.64 -11.26
C THR A 250 -15.86 22.50 -10.50
N HIS A 251 -15.83 22.58 -9.17
CA HIS A 251 -16.33 21.58 -8.24
C HIS A 251 -17.35 22.20 -7.28
N ASP A 252 -18.43 21.49 -7.00
CA ASP A 252 -19.31 21.79 -5.87
C ASP A 252 -19.11 20.73 -4.78
N VAL A 253 -18.71 21.14 -3.59
CA VAL A 253 -18.40 20.26 -2.46
C VAL A 253 -19.55 20.27 -1.47
N TYR A 254 -20.02 19.07 -1.12
CA TYR A 254 -21.06 18.84 -0.13
C TYR A 254 -20.46 18.06 1.04
N LEU A 255 -20.74 18.48 2.28
CA LEU A 255 -20.25 17.84 3.51
C LEU A 255 -21.32 17.95 4.60
N GLY A 256 -21.60 16.85 5.30
CA GLY A 256 -22.57 16.82 6.40
C GLY A 256 -22.51 15.53 7.21
N THR A 257 -23.27 15.46 8.30
CA THR A 257 -23.29 14.31 9.22
C THR A 257 -24.38 13.29 8.90
N ARG A 258 -25.09 13.47 7.78
CA ARG A 258 -26.19 12.60 7.33
C ARG A 258 -26.04 12.27 5.85
N PHE A 259 -25.95 10.98 5.55
CA PHE A 259 -25.86 10.47 4.18
C PHE A 259 -26.97 11.00 3.28
N ALA A 260 -28.24 10.94 3.72
CA ALA A 260 -29.38 11.36 2.91
C ALA A 260 -29.33 12.84 2.52
N ASP A 261 -28.92 13.72 3.45
CA ASP A 261 -28.82 15.15 3.17
C ASP A 261 -27.74 15.43 2.13
N VAL A 262 -26.58 14.77 2.25
CA VAL A 262 -25.47 14.88 1.28
C VAL A 262 -25.82 14.26 -0.06
N ASN A 263 -26.54 13.13 -0.08
CA ASN A 263 -26.97 12.49 -1.33
C ASN A 263 -28.04 13.29 -2.07
N ASP A 264 -29.02 13.88 -1.37
CA ASP A 264 -30.17 14.49 -2.01
C ASP A 264 -29.98 15.98 -2.32
N ALA A 265 -28.94 16.61 -1.74
CA ALA A 265 -28.61 18.01 -1.97
C ALA A 265 -28.27 18.33 -3.44
N SER A 266 -28.55 19.57 -3.84
CA SER A 266 -28.19 20.17 -5.13
C SER A 266 -27.99 21.68 -4.97
N ARG A 267 -27.48 22.39 -5.99
CA ARG A 267 -27.41 23.87 -5.97
C ARG A 267 -28.72 24.56 -5.63
N THR A 268 -29.86 24.04 -6.11
CA THR A 268 -31.18 24.65 -5.92
C THR A 268 -31.85 24.23 -4.60
N ASN A 269 -31.40 23.12 -4.02
CA ASN A 269 -31.81 22.66 -2.69
C ASN A 269 -30.57 22.12 -1.94
N PRO A 270 -29.77 23.01 -1.33
CA PRO A 270 -28.47 22.62 -0.77
C PRO A 270 -28.57 21.83 0.54
N MET A 271 -29.76 21.72 1.14
CA MET A 271 -30.03 20.99 2.40
C MET A 271 -29.10 21.34 3.58
N GLY A 272 -28.41 22.48 3.51
CA GLY A 272 -27.43 22.92 4.52
C GLY A 272 -26.06 22.23 4.44
N VAL A 273 -25.82 21.42 3.41
CA VAL A 273 -24.59 20.62 3.24
C VAL A 273 -23.72 21.05 2.07
N LEU A 274 -24.16 21.97 1.19
CA LEU A 274 -23.30 22.58 0.17
C LEU A 274 -22.32 23.55 0.85
N VAL A 275 -21.06 23.12 0.99
CA VAL A 275 -20.02 23.86 1.73
C VAL A 275 -19.12 24.69 0.83
N SER A 276 -18.97 24.31 -0.44
CA SER A 276 -18.27 25.09 -1.46
C SER A 276 -18.94 24.92 -2.82
N GLN A 277 -19.08 26.00 -3.60
CA GLN A 277 -19.70 25.96 -4.92
C GLN A 277 -18.78 26.60 -5.97
N GLY A 278 -18.55 25.90 -7.07
CA GLY A 278 -17.80 26.39 -8.23
C GLY A 278 -16.32 26.66 -7.95
N GLN A 279 -15.69 25.90 -7.06
CA GLN A 279 -14.26 26.06 -6.80
C GLN A 279 -13.41 25.36 -7.86
N THR A 280 -12.21 25.87 -8.14
CA THR A 280 -11.29 25.29 -9.14
C THR A 280 -10.25 24.34 -8.53
N ALA A 281 -10.04 24.41 -7.22
CA ALA A 281 -9.12 23.52 -6.53
C ALA A 281 -9.80 22.17 -6.24
N ALA A 282 -9.08 21.08 -6.51
CA ALA A 282 -9.48 19.71 -6.18
C ALA A 282 -9.27 19.36 -4.69
N THR A 283 -9.36 20.37 -3.83
CA THR A 283 -9.16 20.27 -2.38
C THR A 283 -10.17 21.14 -1.66
N TYR A 284 -10.51 20.79 -0.43
CA TYR A 284 -11.40 21.56 0.43
C TYR A 284 -10.98 21.41 1.89
N ASP A 285 -10.71 22.52 2.57
CA ASP A 285 -10.42 22.54 4.01
C ASP A 285 -11.75 22.71 4.78
N PRO A 286 -12.22 21.66 5.50
CA PRO A 286 -13.44 21.75 6.28
C PRO A 286 -13.26 22.51 7.60
N GLY A 287 -12.04 22.92 7.95
CA GLY A 287 -11.68 23.43 9.26
C GLY A 287 -11.70 22.33 10.32
N GLN A 288 -12.01 22.71 11.56
CA GLN A 288 -12.00 21.79 12.71
C GLN A 288 -13.29 20.96 12.76
N LEU A 289 -13.17 19.67 12.46
CA LEU A 289 -14.24 18.69 12.57
C LEU A 289 -14.46 18.21 14.01
N GLU A 290 -15.65 17.68 14.28
CA GLU A 290 -16.02 17.10 15.57
C GLU A 290 -15.39 15.71 15.74
N LEU A 291 -14.80 15.44 16.91
CA LEU A 291 -14.12 14.18 17.23
C LEU A 291 -15.10 13.01 17.35
N GLY A 292 -14.73 11.84 16.82
CA GLY A 292 -15.57 10.64 16.80
C GLY A 292 -16.85 10.78 15.95
N GLN A 293 -16.97 11.84 15.15
CA GLN A 293 -18.12 12.06 14.28
C GLN A 293 -17.84 11.50 12.89
N THR A 294 -18.77 10.71 12.38
CA THR A 294 -18.79 10.31 10.96
C THR A 294 -19.33 11.45 10.10
N TYR A 295 -18.59 11.81 9.05
CA TYR A 295 -19.03 12.74 8.03
C TYR A 295 -19.25 12.02 6.71
N TYR A 296 -20.22 12.51 5.94
CA TYR A 296 -20.49 12.14 4.57
C TYR A 296 -20.18 13.33 3.67
N TRP A 297 -19.57 13.09 2.52
CA TRP A 297 -19.22 14.15 1.58
C TRP A 297 -19.32 13.67 0.14
N ARG A 298 -19.48 14.63 -0.77
CA ARG A 298 -19.64 14.39 -2.20
C ARG A 298 -19.10 15.58 -2.95
N VAL A 299 -18.52 15.33 -4.13
CA VAL A 299 -18.13 16.39 -5.05
C VAL A 299 -18.91 16.24 -6.36
N ASP A 300 -19.65 17.27 -6.73
CA ASP A 300 -20.29 17.35 -8.05
C ASP A 300 -19.35 18.12 -9.00
N GLU A 301 -19.07 17.51 -10.14
CA GLU A 301 -18.18 18.07 -11.17
C GLU A 301 -18.96 18.93 -12.14
N VAL A 302 -18.43 20.11 -12.47
CA VAL A 302 -19.11 21.11 -13.30
C VAL A 302 -18.27 21.38 -14.53
N ASN A 303 -18.82 21.08 -15.70
CA ASN A 303 -18.15 21.30 -16.97
C ASN A 303 -17.86 22.78 -17.26
N GLY A 304 -16.89 22.98 -18.14
CA GLY A 304 -16.67 24.27 -18.78
C GLY A 304 -17.70 24.64 -19.85
N PRO A 305 -17.55 25.83 -20.47
CA PRO A 305 -18.43 26.28 -21.53
C PRO A 305 -18.45 25.32 -22.73
N PRO A 306 -19.60 25.19 -23.45
CA PRO A 306 -20.82 26.00 -23.29
C PRO A 306 -21.92 25.38 -22.43
N ASP A 307 -21.80 24.11 -22.01
CA ASP A 307 -22.91 23.35 -21.44
C ASP A 307 -23.03 23.48 -19.92
N TYR A 308 -21.91 23.69 -19.20
CA TYR A 308 -21.87 23.80 -17.74
C TYR A 308 -22.61 22.65 -17.02
N THR A 309 -22.62 21.48 -17.66
CA THR A 309 -23.27 20.28 -17.15
C THR A 309 -22.69 19.92 -15.79
N ILE A 310 -23.58 19.59 -14.84
CA ILE A 310 -23.19 19.15 -13.50
C ILE A 310 -23.32 17.63 -13.43
N PHE A 311 -22.21 16.95 -13.19
CA PHE A 311 -22.15 15.53 -12.93
C PHE A 311 -22.11 15.30 -11.43
N LYS A 312 -23.17 14.66 -10.91
CA LYS A 312 -23.25 14.33 -9.48
C LYS A 312 -22.19 13.27 -9.12
N GLY A 313 -21.48 13.50 -8.02
CA GLY A 313 -20.49 12.55 -7.49
C GLY A 313 -21.09 11.38 -6.70
N GLN A 314 -20.25 10.42 -6.34
CA GLN A 314 -20.59 9.42 -5.32
C GLN A 314 -20.46 10.03 -3.92
N VAL A 315 -21.26 9.54 -2.97
CA VAL A 315 -21.16 9.96 -1.57
C VAL A 315 -20.14 9.07 -0.87
N TRP A 316 -19.11 9.70 -0.32
CA TRP A 316 -18.07 9.07 0.49
C TRP A 316 -18.29 9.38 1.96
N SER A 317 -17.66 8.60 2.84
CA SER A 317 -17.73 8.76 4.29
C SER A 317 -16.36 8.63 4.94
N PHE A 318 -16.20 9.24 6.11
CA PHE A 318 -15.06 9.00 6.99
C PHE A 318 -15.43 9.29 8.45
N GLU A 319 -14.73 8.67 9.39
CA GLU A 319 -14.84 8.93 10.82
C GLU A 319 -13.65 9.74 11.31
N VAL A 320 -13.96 10.89 11.91
CA VAL A 320 -12.95 11.73 12.56
C VAL A 320 -12.44 11.02 13.80
N GLU A 321 -11.15 11.16 14.04
CA GLU A 321 -10.45 10.61 15.18
C GLU A 321 -11.21 10.66 16.51
N PRO A 322 -11.15 9.61 17.36
CA PRO A 322 -11.88 9.57 18.61
C PRO A 322 -11.34 10.59 19.62
N PHE A 323 -12.15 10.93 20.62
CA PHE A 323 -11.72 11.84 21.67
C PHE A 323 -10.59 11.25 22.54
N ALA A 324 -10.61 9.95 22.80
CA ALA A 324 -9.58 9.26 23.58
C ALA A 324 -9.33 7.87 23.00
N TYR A 325 -8.11 7.36 23.20
CA TYR A 325 -7.66 6.09 22.63
C TYR A 325 -7.46 5.06 23.73
N PRO A 326 -7.71 3.76 23.45
CA PRO A 326 -7.32 2.70 24.36
C PRO A 326 -5.79 2.67 24.53
N LEU A 327 -5.35 2.51 25.77
CA LEU A 327 -3.95 2.33 26.13
C LEU A 327 -3.62 0.83 26.10
N GLU A 328 -2.62 0.44 25.30
CA GLU A 328 -2.25 -0.98 25.12
C GLU A 328 -1.01 -1.40 25.92
N ALA A 329 -0.04 -0.49 26.12
CA ALA A 329 1.22 -0.78 26.80
C ALA A 329 1.06 -0.81 28.34
N ILE A 330 0.35 -1.83 28.85
CA ILE A 330 0.06 -2.01 30.29
C ILE A 330 0.79 -3.23 30.84
N ALA A 331 1.64 -3.02 31.84
CA ALA A 331 2.13 -4.07 32.72
C ALA A 331 1.22 -4.18 33.95
N VAL A 332 0.86 -5.40 34.37
CA VAL A 332 -0.03 -5.62 35.52
C VAL A 332 0.63 -6.46 36.60
N ALA A 333 0.38 -6.10 37.86
CA ALA A 333 0.78 -6.87 39.04
C ALA A 333 -0.38 -6.92 40.03
N ALA A 334 -0.55 -8.03 40.75
CA ALA A 334 -1.57 -8.14 41.79
C ALA A 334 -0.98 -8.69 43.09
N SER A 335 -1.62 -8.39 44.21
CA SER A 335 -1.19 -8.87 45.53
C SER A 335 -1.16 -10.41 45.62
N SER A 336 -2.08 -11.06 44.91
CA SER A 336 -2.14 -12.51 44.76
C SER A 336 -3.05 -12.89 43.57
N PHE A 337 -2.99 -14.15 43.14
CA PHE A 337 -3.90 -14.70 42.14
C PHE A 337 -4.02 -16.22 42.26
N GLU A 338 -5.14 -16.78 41.81
CA GLU A 338 -5.32 -18.22 41.62
C GLU A 338 -4.62 -18.68 40.32
N THR A 339 -4.13 -19.92 40.29
CA THR A 339 -3.21 -20.42 39.23
C THR A 339 -3.76 -20.22 37.80
N ASP A 340 -5.08 -20.38 37.62
CA ASP A 340 -5.78 -20.29 36.34
C ASP A 340 -6.50 -18.94 36.15
N ALA A 341 -6.33 -17.95 37.04
CA ALA A 341 -7.04 -16.67 37.00
C ALA A 341 -6.07 -15.51 37.25
N ARG A 342 -5.19 -15.28 36.29
CA ARG A 342 -4.02 -14.42 36.42
C ARG A 342 -4.36 -12.94 36.21
N PRO A 343 -3.57 -12.00 36.76
CA PRO A 343 -3.84 -10.56 36.61
C PRO A 343 -3.77 -10.08 35.17
N GLU A 344 -2.94 -10.66 34.29
CA GLU A 344 -2.81 -10.27 32.88
C GLU A 344 -4.11 -10.41 32.08
N ASN A 345 -5.01 -11.28 32.55
CA ASN A 345 -6.33 -11.44 31.94
C ASN A 345 -7.19 -10.17 32.00
N THR A 346 -6.82 -9.19 32.84
CA THR A 346 -7.57 -7.95 32.99
C THR A 346 -7.24 -6.87 31.96
N ILE A 347 -6.24 -7.08 31.10
CA ILE A 347 -5.78 -6.07 30.11
C ILE A 347 -5.48 -6.66 28.73
N ASN A 348 -5.68 -7.96 28.54
CA ASN A 348 -5.27 -8.67 27.32
C ASN A 348 -6.47 -9.07 26.44
N GLY A 349 -7.67 -8.55 26.74
CA GLY A 349 -8.90 -8.86 26.02
C GLY A 349 -9.39 -10.30 26.23
N SER A 350 -8.85 -11.01 27.21
CA SER A 350 -9.21 -12.40 27.47
C SER A 350 -10.70 -12.50 27.83
N GLY A 351 -11.46 -13.16 26.98
CA GLY A 351 -12.90 -13.34 27.20
C GLY A 351 -13.77 -12.22 26.65
N LEU A 352 -13.21 -11.16 26.06
CA LEU A 352 -13.97 -10.21 25.24
C LEU A 352 -14.31 -10.81 23.87
N ASP A 353 -15.53 -10.56 23.40
CA ASP A 353 -15.96 -10.78 22.02
C ASP A 353 -15.83 -9.50 21.17
N GLU A 354 -16.23 -9.57 19.90
CA GLU A 354 -16.15 -8.46 18.94
C GLU A 354 -17.05 -7.27 19.32
N ASP A 355 -18.05 -7.48 20.19
CA ASP A 355 -19.00 -6.48 20.66
C ASP A 355 -18.64 -5.92 22.06
N ASP A 356 -17.39 -6.11 22.51
CA ASP A 356 -16.91 -5.77 23.86
C ASP A 356 -17.65 -6.52 25.01
N GLY A 357 -18.27 -7.64 24.67
CA GLY A 357 -18.98 -8.52 25.60
C GLY A 357 -18.04 -9.52 26.28
N HIS A 358 -18.01 -9.54 27.61
CA HIS A 358 -17.12 -10.43 28.36
C HIS A 358 -17.74 -11.80 28.68
N SER A 359 -16.93 -12.85 28.64
CA SER A 359 -17.27 -14.24 28.94
C SER A 359 -17.61 -14.48 30.42
N THR A 360 -18.01 -15.73 30.74
CA THR A 360 -18.24 -16.22 32.12
C THR A 360 -17.22 -17.25 32.59
N ARG A 361 -16.12 -17.46 31.83
CA ARG A 361 -15.11 -18.48 32.17
C ARG A 361 -14.09 -17.92 33.15
N THR A 362 -13.85 -18.64 34.24
CA THR A 362 -12.86 -18.24 35.26
C THR A 362 -11.45 -18.05 34.69
N SER A 363 -11.07 -18.85 33.69
CA SER A 363 -9.78 -18.73 33.01
C SER A 363 -9.54 -17.38 32.35
N ASP A 364 -10.63 -16.66 32.06
CA ASP A 364 -10.59 -15.46 31.27
C ASP A 364 -10.48 -14.21 32.14
N MET A 365 -10.38 -14.35 33.47
CA MET A 365 -10.47 -13.26 34.44
C MET A 365 -9.34 -13.35 35.47
N TRP A 366 -9.16 -12.30 36.28
CA TRP A 366 -8.35 -12.35 37.48
C TRP A 366 -9.19 -12.74 38.71
N LEU A 367 -8.62 -13.56 39.59
CA LEU A 367 -9.17 -13.86 40.90
C LEU A 367 -8.03 -13.92 41.92
N SER A 368 -8.10 -13.09 42.96
CA SER A 368 -7.14 -13.09 44.06
C SER A 368 -7.15 -14.44 44.81
N SER A 369 -6.03 -14.80 45.44
CA SER A 369 -6.00 -16.01 46.25
C SER A 369 -6.84 -15.87 47.52
N ALA A 370 -7.64 -16.88 47.86
CA ALA A 370 -8.42 -16.89 49.11
C ALA A 370 -7.54 -16.85 50.39
N ALA A 371 -6.26 -17.21 50.28
CA ALA A 371 -5.28 -17.15 51.36
C ALA A 371 -4.25 -16.01 51.17
N GLY A 372 -4.51 -15.08 50.24
CA GLY A 372 -3.63 -13.95 49.96
C GLY A 372 -3.61 -12.92 51.08
N ASP A 373 -2.48 -12.21 51.19
CA ASP A 373 -2.32 -11.13 52.15
C ASP A 373 -3.26 -9.96 51.83
N GLN A 374 -3.72 -9.27 52.89
CA GLN A 374 -4.57 -8.09 52.79
C GLN A 374 -3.76 -6.81 53.04
N PRO A 375 -4.09 -5.69 52.38
CA PRO A 375 -5.22 -5.51 51.45
C PRO A 375 -4.99 -6.17 50.08
N THR A 376 -6.04 -6.69 49.45
CA THR A 376 -5.99 -7.16 48.06
C THR A 376 -5.92 -5.97 47.10
N PHE A 377 -4.97 -5.99 46.19
CA PHE A 377 -4.84 -4.96 45.16
C PHE A 377 -4.45 -5.53 43.80
N ILE A 378 -4.74 -4.77 42.75
CA ILE A 378 -4.20 -4.94 41.40
C ILE A 378 -3.67 -3.59 40.89
N GLU A 379 -2.50 -3.61 40.27
CA GLU A 379 -1.73 -2.46 39.81
C GLU A 379 -1.49 -2.57 38.31
N PHE A 380 -1.67 -1.44 37.62
CA PHE A 380 -1.45 -1.26 36.20
C PHE A 380 -0.38 -0.20 36.02
N THR A 381 0.71 -0.51 35.33
CA THR A 381 1.84 0.39 35.06
C THR A 381 1.95 0.60 33.56
N PHE A 382 2.15 1.84 33.13
CA PHE A 382 2.28 2.24 31.74
C PHE A 382 3.76 2.51 31.40
N ASP A 383 4.10 2.47 30.11
CA ASP A 383 5.46 2.73 29.62
C ASP A 383 5.90 4.20 29.79
N ARG A 384 4.94 5.12 29.88
CA ARG A 384 5.16 6.56 30.05
C ARG A 384 4.04 7.22 30.84
N LEU A 385 4.15 8.54 30.99
CA LEU A 385 3.08 9.37 31.51
C LEU A 385 2.00 9.57 30.44
N TYR A 386 0.75 9.29 30.78
CA TYR A 386 -0.41 9.52 29.92
C TYR A 386 -1.37 10.52 30.56
N LYS A 387 -2.03 11.34 29.74
CA LYS A 387 -3.20 12.10 30.16
C LYS A 387 -4.43 11.19 30.15
N LEU A 388 -4.71 10.51 31.26
CA LEU A 388 -5.82 9.56 31.33
C LEU A 388 -7.18 10.27 31.29
N HIS A 389 -8.05 9.79 30.40
CA HIS A 389 -9.43 10.22 30.31
C HIS A 389 -10.31 9.41 31.27
N GLN A 390 -10.45 8.10 31.04
CA GLN A 390 -11.31 7.25 31.86
C GLN A 390 -10.83 5.79 31.87
N MET A 391 -11.24 5.03 32.88
CA MET A 391 -11.10 3.58 32.95
C MET A 391 -12.48 2.94 32.85
N LEU A 392 -12.68 2.10 31.84
CA LEU A 392 -13.85 1.22 31.71
C LEU A 392 -13.58 -0.08 32.45
N VAL A 393 -14.58 -0.60 33.15
CA VAL A 393 -14.42 -1.78 34.03
C VAL A 393 -15.48 -2.83 33.69
N TRP A 394 -14.99 -4.04 33.45
CA TRP A 394 -15.74 -5.29 33.46
C TRP A 394 -15.42 -6.00 34.78
N ASN A 395 -16.43 -6.17 35.62
CA ASN A 395 -16.28 -6.81 36.92
C ASN A 395 -16.30 -8.35 36.81
N TYR A 396 -15.84 -9.07 37.83
CA TYR A 396 -15.77 -10.54 37.79
C TYR A 396 -17.11 -11.18 37.43
N ASN A 397 -17.16 -11.97 36.35
CA ASN A 397 -18.42 -12.39 35.71
C ASN A 397 -18.61 -13.90 35.59
N ILE A 398 -18.16 -14.70 36.55
CA ILE A 398 -18.45 -16.15 36.49
C ILE A 398 -19.96 -16.42 36.53
N GLN A 399 -20.39 -17.58 36.03
CA GLN A 399 -21.82 -17.98 35.99
C GLN A 399 -22.51 -17.96 37.38
N PHE A 400 -21.74 -18.01 38.47
CA PHE A 400 -22.25 -17.97 39.85
C PHE A 400 -22.01 -16.63 40.55
N GLU A 401 -21.61 -15.57 39.84
CA GLU A 401 -21.27 -14.28 40.46
C GLU A 401 -22.44 -13.70 41.26
N ALA A 402 -23.67 -13.79 40.76
CA ALA A 402 -24.87 -13.33 41.47
C ALA A 402 -25.10 -13.99 42.84
N PHE A 403 -24.46 -15.15 43.10
CA PHE A 403 -24.55 -15.87 44.37
C PHE A 403 -23.26 -15.77 45.21
N LEU A 404 -22.08 -15.89 44.58
CA LEU A 404 -20.79 -15.86 45.26
C LEU A 404 -20.31 -14.45 45.56
N GLY A 405 -20.51 -13.51 44.63
CA GLY A 405 -20.21 -12.10 44.78
C GLY A 405 -18.72 -11.81 44.96
N TYR A 406 -17.85 -12.41 44.14
CA TYR A 406 -16.41 -12.16 44.21
C TYR A 406 -15.98 -10.90 43.46
N GLY A 407 -16.85 -10.31 42.64
CA GLY A 407 -16.59 -9.03 42.00
C GLY A 407 -16.29 -7.93 43.00
N LEU A 408 -15.38 -7.03 42.62
CA LEU A 408 -15.05 -5.84 43.39
C LEU A 408 -16.33 -5.01 43.64
N LYS A 409 -16.51 -4.52 44.87
CA LYS A 409 -17.60 -3.60 45.21
C LYS A 409 -17.04 -2.25 45.63
N ASP A 410 -16.64 -2.08 46.89
CA ASP A 410 -16.01 -0.84 47.34
C ASP A 410 -14.52 -0.89 47.00
N VAL A 411 -14.03 0.06 46.20
CA VAL A 411 -12.64 0.09 45.69
C VAL A 411 -12.04 1.47 45.90
N THR A 412 -10.87 1.53 46.53
CA THR A 412 -10.05 2.75 46.53
C THR A 412 -9.21 2.74 45.26
N VAL A 413 -9.35 3.77 44.43
CA VAL A 413 -8.57 3.97 43.22
C VAL A 413 -7.46 4.97 43.52
N GLU A 414 -6.22 4.57 43.28
CA GLU A 414 -5.02 5.37 43.44
C GLU A 414 -4.29 5.49 42.10
N TYR A 415 -3.57 6.58 41.90
CA TYR A 415 -2.73 6.78 40.73
C TYR A 415 -1.35 7.31 41.12
N SER A 416 -0.39 7.12 40.25
CA SER A 416 0.97 7.62 40.39
C SER A 416 1.44 8.29 39.10
N GLU A 417 2.13 9.42 39.24
CA GLU A 417 2.78 10.13 38.13
C GLU A 417 4.20 9.63 37.84
N ASN A 418 4.79 8.86 38.76
CA ASN A 418 6.20 8.43 38.70
C ASN A 418 6.42 6.94 39.07
N GLY A 419 5.34 6.20 39.28
CA GLY A 419 5.35 4.80 39.73
C GLY A 419 5.77 4.57 41.18
N VAL A 420 6.09 5.62 41.94
CA VAL A 420 6.63 5.52 43.32
C VAL A 420 5.73 6.20 44.34
N GLU A 421 5.29 7.42 44.05
CA GLU A 421 4.41 8.22 44.91
C GLU A 421 2.96 8.03 44.47
N TRP A 422 2.10 7.67 45.41
CA TRP A 422 0.70 7.34 45.16
C TRP A 422 -0.24 8.42 45.69
N MET A 423 -1.23 8.76 44.88
CA MET A 423 -2.29 9.72 45.20
C MET A 423 -3.64 9.01 45.12
N VAL A 424 -4.51 9.27 46.09
CA VAL A 424 -5.89 8.75 46.06
C VAL A 424 -6.71 9.56 45.06
N LEU A 425 -7.26 8.89 44.05
CA LEU A 425 -8.26 9.47 43.15
C LEU A 425 -9.62 9.56 43.86
N GLY A 426 -10.01 8.48 44.55
CA GLY A 426 -11.24 8.40 45.33
C GLY A 426 -11.63 6.97 45.69
N ASP A 427 -12.74 6.84 46.41
CA ASP A 427 -13.41 5.56 46.66
C ASP A 427 -14.62 5.43 45.74
N PHE A 428 -14.78 4.26 45.13
CA PHE A 428 -15.79 4.00 44.12
C PHE A 428 -16.51 2.68 44.40
N GLU A 429 -17.80 2.62 44.09
CA GLU A 429 -18.57 1.37 44.09
C GLU A 429 -18.64 0.82 42.65
N PHE A 430 -18.08 -0.35 42.42
CA PHE A 430 -18.14 -1.04 41.12
C PHE A 430 -19.42 -1.88 41.02
N ALA A 431 -20.13 -1.76 39.91
CA ALA A 431 -21.35 -2.51 39.67
C ALA A 431 -21.06 -4.03 39.58
N GLN A 432 -21.95 -4.84 40.15
CA GLN A 432 -21.84 -6.30 40.05
C GLN A 432 -22.01 -6.75 38.59
N ALA A 433 -21.25 -7.76 38.16
CA ALA A 433 -21.43 -8.34 36.82
C ALA A 433 -22.73 -9.16 36.72
N THR A 434 -23.19 -9.37 35.49
CA THR A 434 -24.53 -9.95 35.23
C THR A 434 -24.59 -11.48 35.39
N SER A 435 -23.45 -12.14 35.54
CA SER A 435 -23.29 -13.61 35.47
C SER A 435 -23.66 -14.21 34.11
N VAL A 436 -23.72 -13.39 33.06
CA VAL A 436 -24.10 -13.78 31.69
C VAL A 436 -22.98 -13.38 30.72
N ALA A 437 -22.71 -14.22 29.73
CA ALA A 437 -21.71 -13.92 28.70
C ALA A 437 -22.20 -12.81 27.76
N GLY A 438 -21.28 -12.03 27.23
CA GLY A 438 -21.59 -10.93 26.30
C GLY A 438 -22.01 -9.64 27.01
N TYR A 439 -21.69 -9.48 28.30
CA TYR A 439 -21.98 -8.22 29.01
C TYR A 439 -20.83 -7.21 28.81
N THR A 440 -21.18 -5.96 28.56
CA THR A 440 -20.23 -4.86 28.33
C THR A 440 -19.86 -4.15 29.63
N SER A 441 -18.87 -3.25 29.59
CA SER A 441 -18.41 -2.51 30.78
C SER A 441 -19.58 -1.82 31.47
N ASN A 442 -19.70 -2.01 32.78
CA ASN A 442 -20.83 -1.52 33.56
C ASN A 442 -20.43 -0.45 34.59
N THR A 443 -19.13 -0.14 34.68
CA THR A 443 -18.57 0.89 35.55
C THR A 443 -17.53 1.70 34.78
N THR A 444 -17.57 3.02 34.95
CA THR A 444 -16.64 3.97 34.34
C THR A 444 -16.07 4.88 35.42
N ILE A 445 -14.74 5.01 35.45
CA ILE A 445 -14.02 5.89 36.39
C ILE A 445 -13.35 7.01 35.60
N ASP A 446 -13.75 8.25 35.87
CA ASP A 446 -13.19 9.44 35.23
C ASP A 446 -11.88 9.87 35.94
N PHE A 447 -10.82 10.05 35.16
CA PHE A 447 -9.52 10.54 35.62
C PHE A 447 -9.37 12.05 35.46
N ALA A 448 -10.33 12.73 34.82
CA ALA A 448 -10.36 14.16 34.59
C ALA A 448 -9.09 14.71 33.90
N GLY A 449 -8.47 13.91 33.03
CA GLY A 449 -7.27 14.32 32.29
C GLY A 449 -6.02 14.43 33.17
N ARG A 450 -5.89 13.63 34.23
CA ARG A 450 -4.68 13.60 35.06
C ARG A 450 -3.51 12.93 34.34
N ALA A 451 -2.30 13.40 34.63
CA ALA A 451 -1.08 12.68 34.30
C ALA A 451 -1.00 11.41 35.15
N VAL A 452 -0.85 10.26 34.50
CA VAL A 452 -0.79 8.97 35.18
C VAL A 452 0.20 8.06 34.47
N GLN A 453 1.10 7.45 35.24
CA GLN A 453 2.01 6.39 34.82
C GLN A 453 1.61 5.05 35.46
N ALA A 454 0.91 5.04 36.59
CA ALA A 454 0.38 3.82 37.18
C ALA A 454 -0.96 4.04 37.90
N VAL A 455 -1.81 3.01 37.92
CA VAL A 455 -3.09 2.96 38.63
C VAL A 455 -3.10 1.75 39.55
N ARG A 456 -3.60 1.91 40.79
CA ARG A 456 -3.82 0.82 41.73
C ARG A 456 -5.28 0.78 42.14
N LEU A 457 -5.86 -0.40 42.09
CA LEU A 457 -7.19 -0.69 42.63
C LEU A 457 -7.03 -1.49 43.91
N THR A 458 -7.36 -0.88 45.05
CA THR A 458 -7.33 -1.53 46.35
C THR A 458 -8.75 -1.94 46.73
N ALA A 459 -8.98 -3.24 46.88
CA ALA A 459 -10.30 -3.80 47.16
C ALA A 459 -10.66 -3.66 48.65
N ASN A 460 -11.74 -2.93 48.95
CA ASN A 460 -12.26 -2.76 50.31
C ASN A 460 -13.39 -3.76 50.61
N SER A 461 -14.21 -4.11 49.61
CA SER A 461 -15.30 -5.08 49.77
C SER A 461 -15.65 -5.79 48.44
N ASN A 462 -16.43 -6.87 48.53
CA ASN A 462 -17.01 -7.60 47.40
C ASN A 462 -18.53 -7.75 47.60
N TRP A 463 -19.23 -8.19 46.56
CA TRP A 463 -20.69 -8.32 46.60
C TRP A 463 -21.20 -9.45 47.51
N GLY A 464 -20.37 -10.46 47.79
CA GLY A 464 -20.73 -11.61 48.62
C GLY A 464 -20.63 -11.35 50.12
N GLY A 465 -19.63 -10.57 50.55
CA GLY A 465 -19.41 -10.19 51.96
C GLY A 465 -18.99 -11.31 52.91
N VAL A 466 -18.66 -12.51 52.40
CA VAL A 466 -18.36 -13.70 53.22
C VAL A 466 -16.86 -14.02 53.30
N LEU A 467 -16.14 -13.93 52.18
CA LEU A 467 -14.70 -14.20 52.10
C LEU A 467 -13.98 -12.97 51.53
N PRO A 468 -12.79 -12.60 52.03
CA PRO A 468 -11.96 -11.53 51.45
C PRO A 468 -11.26 -12.04 50.18
N GLN A 469 -12.05 -12.40 49.17
CA GLN A 469 -11.59 -12.87 47.87
C GLN A 469 -12.25 -12.02 46.78
N TYR A 470 -11.45 -11.56 45.82
CA TYR A 470 -11.81 -10.51 44.89
C TYR A 470 -11.41 -10.91 43.47
N GLY A 471 -12.27 -10.63 42.50
CA GLY A 471 -11.98 -10.85 41.09
C GLY A 471 -12.29 -9.64 40.23
N LEU A 472 -11.74 -9.64 39.03
CA LEU A 472 -11.96 -8.62 37.99
C LEU A 472 -11.89 -9.29 36.62
N SER A 473 -12.73 -8.86 35.69
CA SER A 473 -12.72 -9.40 34.33
C SER A 473 -11.72 -8.66 33.46
N GLU A 474 -11.95 -7.37 33.20
CA GLU A 474 -11.16 -6.56 32.26
C GLU A 474 -11.22 -5.09 32.70
N VAL A 475 -10.16 -4.34 32.45
CA VAL A 475 -10.15 -2.88 32.50
C VAL A 475 -9.58 -2.31 31.20
N ARG A 476 -10.19 -1.24 30.71
CA ARG A 476 -9.67 -0.50 29.56
C ARG A 476 -9.41 0.95 29.96
N PHE A 477 -8.14 1.35 29.93
CA PHE A 477 -7.75 2.74 30.14
C PHE A 477 -7.82 3.49 28.81
N LEU A 478 -8.51 4.63 28.80
CA LEU A 478 -8.54 5.56 27.67
C LEU A 478 -7.71 6.79 28.00
N TYR A 479 -6.90 7.26 27.05
CA TYR A 479 -6.06 8.46 27.21
C TYR A 479 -6.33 9.51 26.12
N ILE A 480 -6.13 10.77 26.48
CA ILE A 480 -6.14 11.90 25.54
C ILE A 480 -4.75 11.99 24.89
N PRO A 481 -4.62 11.93 23.55
CA PRO A 481 -3.33 11.91 22.88
C PRO A 481 -2.69 13.31 22.93
N THR A 482 -1.83 13.52 23.91
CA THR A 482 -1.18 14.82 24.19
C THR A 482 0.26 14.90 23.72
N PHE A 483 0.85 13.76 23.36
CA PHE A 483 2.18 13.65 22.76
C PHE A 483 2.08 13.39 21.26
N ALA A 484 3.14 13.73 20.52
CA ALA A 484 3.24 13.42 19.10
C ALA A 484 3.27 11.91 18.84
N ARG A 485 2.59 11.47 17.80
CA ARG A 485 2.46 10.06 17.39
C ARG A 485 2.53 9.92 15.87
N GLU A 486 2.53 8.70 15.35
CA GLU A 486 2.53 8.42 13.91
C GLU A 486 3.60 9.22 13.13
N PRO A 487 4.89 9.01 13.47
CA PRO A 487 6.00 9.72 12.83
C PRO A 487 6.13 9.38 11.34
N GLN A 488 6.66 10.32 10.57
CA GLN A 488 7.13 10.19 9.21
C GLN A 488 8.49 10.88 9.10
N PRO A 489 9.60 10.21 8.74
CA PRO A 489 9.71 8.76 8.50
C PRO A 489 9.19 7.94 9.68
N ALA A 490 8.57 6.80 9.39
CA ALA A 490 8.04 5.91 10.42
C ALA A 490 9.18 5.33 11.26
N ASP A 491 8.82 4.90 12.48
CA ASP A 491 9.80 4.33 13.40
C ASP A 491 10.39 3.03 12.83
N GLY A 492 11.70 3.02 12.61
CA GLY A 492 12.42 1.93 11.97
C GLY A 492 12.58 2.04 10.47
N ASP A 493 12.11 3.11 9.82
CA ASP A 493 12.20 3.26 8.36
C ASP A 493 13.65 3.19 7.88
N LEU A 494 13.84 2.52 6.75
CA LEU A 494 15.12 2.36 6.06
C LEU A 494 15.09 3.13 4.74
N ASP A 495 16.27 3.38 4.17
CA ASP A 495 16.45 4.04 2.89
C ASP A 495 15.76 5.41 2.77
N VAL A 496 15.65 6.12 3.89
CA VAL A 496 15.02 7.44 3.95
C VAL A 496 15.83 8.45 3.12
N PRO A 497 15.18 9.24 2.22
CA PRO A 497 15.81 10.31 1.47
C PRO A 497 16.53 11.33 2.35
N LEU A 498 17.63 11.89 1.85
CA LEU A 498 18.42 12.88 2.60
C LEU A 498 17.72 14.25 2.74
N ASP A 499 16.72 14.50 1.91
CA ASP A 499 15.83 15.66 1.94
C ASP A 499 14.50 15.35 2.64
N ALA A 500 14.45 14.27 3.43
CA ALA A 500 13.26 13.87 4.17
C ALA A 500 12.72 15.02 5.04
N ILE A 501 11.40 15.14 5.05
CA ILE A 501 10.65 16.06 5.89
C ILE A 501 10.09 15.25 7.05
N LEU A 502 10.44 15.65 8.27
CA LEU A 502 9.85 15.05 9.47
C LEU A 502 8.40 15.53 9.58
N ASN A 503 7.44 14.62 9.66
CA ASN A 503 6.03 14.90 9.91
C ASN A 503 5.51 13.97 11.00
N TRP A 504 4.47 14.38 11.72
CA TRP A 504 3.88 13.58 12.79
C TRP A 504 2.42 13.95 12.97
N ARG A 505 1.70 13.14 13.74
CA ARG A 505 0.39 13.51 14.25
C ARG A 505 0.55 14.27 15.57
N PRO A 506 0.11 15.53 15.64
CA PRO A 506 0.36 16.37 16.80
C PRO A 506 -0.44 15.92 18.02
N GLY A 507 0.12 16.19 19.20
CA GLY A 507 -0.61 16.13 20.46
C GLY A 507 -1.77 17.14 20.47
N ARG A 508 -2.95 16.74 20.96
CA ARG A 508 -4.18 17.53 20.88
C ARG A 508 -4.13 18.89 21.57
N GLU A 509 -3.24 19.03 22.55
CA GLU A 509 -3.07 20.23 23.36
C GLU A 509 -1.79 20.98 23.00
N ALA A 510 -1.08 20.57 21.96
CA ALA A 510 0.13 21.24 21.52
C ALA A 510 -0.18 22.65 21.02
N ALA A 511 0.60 23.63 21.48
CA ALA A 511 0.61 24.98 20.91
C ALA A 511 1.78 25.15 19.94
N VAL A 512 2.92 24.54 20.25
CA VAL A 512 4.12 24.44 19.41
C VAL A 512 4.79 23.09 19.59
N HIS A 513 5.61 22.71 18.62
CA HIS A 513 6.35 21.46 18.60
C HIS A 513 7.85 21.76 18.64
N GLU A 514 8.56 21.20 19.62
CA GLU A 514 10.02 21.21 19.66
C GLU A 514 10.55 19.88 19.11
N VAL A 515 11.30 19.94 18.00
CA VAL A 515 11.79 18.74 17.31
C VAL A 515 13.25 18.51 17.63
N TYR A 516 13.55 17.32 18.15
CA TYR A 516 14.91 16.92 18.52
C TYR A 516 15.39 15.81 17.60
N LEU A 517 16.62 15.91 17.09
CA LEU A 517 17.25 14.95 16.18
C LEU A 517 18.71 14.74 16.58
N GLY A 518 19.21 13.52 16.41
CA GLY A 518 20.59 13.14 16.68
C GLY A 518 20.95 11.78 16.09
N ALA A 519 22.23 11.43 16.11
CA ALA A 519 22.73 10.12 15.67
C ALA A 519 22.99 9.15 16.84
N ASP A 520 22.61 9.54 18.06
CA ASP A 520 22.70 8.75 19.27
C ASP A 520 21.36 8.91 20.01
N PRO A 521 20.64 7.83 20.36
CA PRO A 521 19.35 7.92 21.03
C PRO A 521 19.44 8.58 22.42
N GLY A 522 20.62 8.57 23.06
CA GLY A 522 20.87 9.23 24.33
C GLY A 522 21.27 10.71 24.21
N VAL A 523 21.53 11.20 22.99
CA VAL A 523 22.00 12.58 22.75
C VAL A 523 21.25 13.19 21.56
N LEU A 524 20.06 13.72 21.84
CA LEU A 524 19.26 14.47 20.86
C LEU A 524 19.44 15.98 21.02
N THR A 525 19.49 16.71 19.92
CA THR A 525 19.61 18.18 19.89
C THR A 525 18.38 18.82 19.28
N LEU A 526 17.92 19.96 19.82
CA LEU A 526 16.82 20.73 19.25
C LEU A 526 17.22 21.23 17.86
N VAL A 527 16.53 20.75 16.82
CA VAL A 527 16.77 21.15 15.43
C VAL A 527 15.77 22.17 14.93
N GLY A 528 14.60 22.29 15.58
CA GLY A 528 13.62 23.32 15.23
C GLY A 528 12.46 23.41 16.21
N THR A 529 11.77 24.55 16.16
CA THR A 529 10.48 24.78 16.83
C THR A 529 9.49 25.28 15.79
N THR A 530 8.31 24.68 15.74
CA THR A 530 7.30 24.94 14.69
C THR A 530 5.89 24.94 15.28
N ASP A 531 4.96 25.66 14.65
CA ASP A 531 3.52 25.68 14.96
C ASP A 531 2.71 24.73 14.06
N ARG A 532 3.41 23.97 13.21
CA ARG A 532 2.85 22.93 12.33
C ARG A 532 3.56 21.61 12.59
N PRO A 533 2.88 20.47 12.39
CA PRO A 533 3.46 19.16 12.68
C PRO A 533 4.41 18.66 11.57
N THR A 534 5.31 19.53 11.12
CA THR A 534 6.25 19.29 10.03
C THR A 534 7.55 20.07 10.19
N LEU A 535 8.69 19.46 9.86
CA LEU A 535 10.01 20.09 9.86
C LEU A 535 10.95 19.46 8.80
N PRO A 536 11.41 20.21 7.79
CA PRO A 536 12.44 19.75 6.85
C PRO A 536 13.78 19.47 7.55
N THR A 537 14.51 18.45 7.09
CA THR A 537 15.88 18.18 7.55
C THR A 537 16.92 18.84 6.65
N GLU A 538 18.01 19.38 7.22
CA GLU A 538 19.03 20.11 6.44
C GLU A 538 20.41 19.41 6.41
N THR A 539 20.63 18.35 7.18
CA THR A 539 21.98 17.82 7.45
C THR A 539 22.09 16.30 7.53
N LEU A 540 21.17 15.57 6.88
CA LEU A 540 21.24 14.11 6.84
C LEU A 540 22.48 13.65 6.03
N GLU A 541 23.12 12.59 6.51
CA GLU A 541 24.26 11.91 5.88
C GLU A 541 23.84 10.54 5.34
N PHE A 542 24.47 10.07 4.27
CA PHE A 542 24.23 8.73 3.72
C PHE A 542 24.51 7.60 4.73
N GLY A 543 23.70 6.54 4.65
CA GLY A 543 23.88 5.29 5.38
C GLY A 543 23.88 5.42 6.90
N ARG A 544 23.26 6.48 7.44
CA ARG A 544 23.31 6.82 8.87
C ARG A 544 21.96 6.61 9.54
N ALA A 545 22.00 6.04 10.74
CA ALA A 545 20.85 5.98 11.63
C ALA A 545 20.68 7.32 12.36
N TYR A 546 19.44 7.79 12.41
CA TYR A 546 19.02 8.98 13.12
C TYR A 546 17.90 8.65 14.08
N TYR A 547 17.94 9.31 15.22
CA TYR A 547 16.96 9.22 16.29
C TYR A 547 16.33 10.58 16.48
N TRP A 548 15.01 10.61 16.63
CA TRP A 548 14.30 11.86 16.78
C TRP A 548 13.08 11.71 17.67
N ARG A 549 12.66 12.83 18.25
CA ARG A 549 11.42 12.92 19.03
C ARG A 549 10.82 14.30 18.87
N VAL A 550 9.55 14.41 19.22
CA VAL A 550 8.84 15.68 19.29
C VAL A 550 8.34 15.90 20.70
N ASP A 551 8.70 17.06 21.23
CA ASP A 551 8.26 17.55 22.53
C ASP A 551 7.10 18.52 22.26
N GLU A 552 5.88 18.13 22.65
CA GLU A 552 4.66 18.91 22.49
C GLU A 552 4.52 19.92 23.63
N VAL A 553 4.50 21.21 23.30
CA VAL A 553 4.59 22.29 24.28
C VAL A 553 3.35 23.16 24.28
N ASN A 554 2.81 23.42 25.48
CA ASN A 554 1.75 24.39 25.71
C ASN A 554 1.77 24.97 27.14
N GLU A 555 2.34 26.17 27.28
CA GLU A 555 2.46 26.89 28.56
C GLU A 555 1.11 27.34 29.18
N ALA A 556 -0.01 27.23 28.45
CA ALA A 556 -1.33 27.53 28.99
C ALA A 556 -1.95 26.35 29.74
N GLU A 557 -1.44 25.13 29.53
CA GLU A 557 -1.94 23.91 30.17
C GLU A 557 -1.24 23.63 31.51
N PRO A 558 -1.90 22.92 32.46
CA PRO A 558 -1.28 22.53 33.72
C PRO A 558 -0.02 21.68 33.56
N ILE A 559 0.05 20.90 32.48
CA ILE A 559 1.22 20.12 32.07
C ILE A 559 1.68 20.73 30.76
N SER A 560 2.77 21.49 30.81
CA SER A 560 3.21 22.30 29.67
C SER A 560 4.02 21.55 28.63
N LEU A 561 4.40 20.30 28.90
CA LEU A 561 5.31 19.52 28.05
C LEU A 561 4.91 18.04 28.03
N TRP A 562 4.71 17.49 26.84
CA TRP A 562 4.52 16.06 26.61
C TRP A 562 5.54 15.53 25.61
N GLN A 563 6.38 14.59 26.04
CA GLN A 563 7.41 14.01 25.18
C GLN A 563 6.87 12.79 24.43
N SER A 564 7.16 12.71 23.13
CA SER A 564 6.92 11.50 22.35
C SER A 564 7.91 10.38 22.70
N SER A 565 7.72 9.21 22.07
CA SER A 565 8.79 8.22 21.99
C SER A 565 9.98 8.79 21.22
N VAL A 566 11.16 8.21 21.44
CA VAL A 566 12.27 8.37 20.49
C VAL A 566 12.05 7.39 19.35
N TRP A 567 11.88 7.92 18.14
CA TRP A 567 11.77 7.16 16.91
C TRP A 567 13.11 7.10 16.19
N THR A 568 13.31 6.10 15.36
CA THR A 568 14.52 5.90 14.57
C THR A 568 14.20 5.84 13.09
N PHE A 569 15.13 6.28 12.25
CA PHE A 569 15.14 5.96 10.82
C PHE A 569 16.58 5.86 10.33
N ARG A 570 16.77 5.23 9.17
CA ARG A 570 18.06 5.11 8.50
C ARG A 570 17.95 5.68 7.10
N THR A 571 18.89 6.55 6.75
CA THR A 571 18.95 7.17 5.43
C THR A 571 19.47 6.19 4.38
N LEU A 572 19.13 6.40 3.10
CA LEU A 572 19.71 5.63 2.00
C LEU A 572 21.25 5.65 2.01
N GLU A 573 21.87 4.58 1.53
CA GLU A 573 23.33 4.45 1.50
C GLU A 573 23.97 5.18 0.31
N TYR A 574 23.35 5.17 -0.87
CA TYR A 574 23.93 5.71 -2.11
C TYR A 574 22.90 6.41 -2.97
N ALA A 575 23.19 7.64 -3.38
CA ALA A 575 22.44 8.30 -4.43
C ALA A 575 22.74 7.66 -5.79
N VAL A 576 21.70 7.47 -6.59
CA VAL A 576 21.80 6.88 -7.93
C VAL A 576 22.48 7.86 -8.88
N ILE A 577 23.50 7.36 -9.58
CA ILE A 577 24.07 7.99 -10.78
C ILE A 577 23.36 7.44 -12.01
N ASP A 578 23.22 6.11 -12.06
CA ASP A 578 22.49 5.40 -13.11
C ASP A 578 22.12 4.00 -12.61
N ASP A 579 20.82 3.69 -12.63
CA ASP A 579 20.26 2.36 -12.36
C ASP A 579 19.87 1.64 -13.67
N PHE A 580 20.09 2.28 -14.82
CA PHE A 580 19.76 1.80 -16.16
C PHE A 580 18.27 1.56 -16.45
N GLU A 581 17.36 1.90 -15.54
CA GLU A 581 15.93 1.59 -15.68
C GLU A 581 15.19 2.56 -16.63
N SER A 582 15.74 3.76 -16.87
CA SER A 582 15.06 4.79 -17.66
C SER A 582 15.20 4.62 -19.18
N TYR A 583 16.05 3.73 -19.66
CA TYR A 583 16.37 3.61 -21.09
C TYR A 583 15.31 2.81 -21.86
N THR A 584 15.00 3.24 -23.09
CA THR A 584 14.03 2.58 -23.97
C THR A 584 14.69 2.10 -25.27
N ASP A 585 13.92 1.44 -26.13
CA ASP A 585 14.38 1.03 -27.46
C ASP A 585 14.11 2.12 -28.54
N ASP A 586 13.70 3.33 -28.14
CA ASP A 586 13.38 4.44 -29.04
C ASP A 586 14.62 5.29 -29.37
N ILE A 587 15.30 4.93 -30.46
CA ILE A 587 16.45 5.68 -31.00
C ILE A 587 16.02 7.05 -31.53
N ASP A 588 14.84 7.17 -32.13
CA ASP A 588 14.41 8.41 -32.76
C ASP A 588 14.11 9.50 -31.70
N ALA A 589 13.70 9.08 -30.50
CA ALA A 589 13.54 9.93 -29.33
C ALA A 589 14.87 10.24 -28.60
N GLY A 590 15.96 9.52 -28.90
CA GLY A 590 17.24 9.64 -28.20
C GLY A 590 17.23 9.05 -26.79
N GLU A 591 16.40 8.01 -26.58
CA GLU A 591 16.18 7.36 -25.28
C GLU A 591 16.96 6.04 -25.16
N ALA A 592 17.74 5.65 -26.17
CA ALA A 592 18.54 4.44 -26.12
C ALA A 592 19.75 4.62 -25.19
N ILE A 593 20.19 3.53 -24.58
CA ILE A 593 21.27 3.53 -23.58
C ILE A 593 22.58 4.16 -24.10
N PHE A 594 22.91 3.97 -25.39
CA PHE A 594 24.11 4.53 -26.02
C PHE A 594 24.00 6.01 -26.39
N ASP A 595 22.80 6.61 -26.37
CA ASP A 595 22.63 8.07 -26.52
C ASP A 595 23.15 8.80 -25.28
N THR A 596 23.20 8.08 -24.15
CA THR A 596 23.59 8.61 -22.85
C THR A 596 24.99 8.15 -22.42
N TRP A 597 25.32 6.89 -22.68
CA TRP A 597 26.64 6.31 -22.46
C TRP A 597 27.38 6.18 -23.79
N LEU A 598 28.29 7.12 -24.05
CA LEU A 598 29.02 7.20 -25.31
C LEU A 598 30.10 6.12 -25.38
N ASP A 599 30.12 5.38 -26.47
CA ASP A 599 30.99 4.22 -26.66
C ASP A 599 31.99 4.41 -27.82
N GLY A 600 32.60 3.31 -28.27
CA GLY A 600 33.63 3.26 -29.31
C GLY A 600 33.24 3.89 -30.64
N TRP A 601 31.94 3.97 -30.94
CA TRP A 601 31.44 4.61 -32.15
C TRP A 601 31.58 6.14 -32.11
N VAL A 602 31.61 6.71 -30.91
CA VAL A 602 31.74 8.15 -30.67
C VAL A 602 33.17 8.50 -30.22
N ASN A 603 33.72 7.75 -29.27
CA ASN A 603 35.01 8.04 -28.65
C ASN A 603 36.21 7.31 -29.30
N ASN A 604 35.99 6.52 -30.36
CA ASN A 604 37.00 5.78 -31.12
C ASN A 604 37.80 4.74 -30.30
N THR A 605 37.13 4.06 -29.37
CA THR A 605 37.66 2.92 -28.59
C THR A 605 37.02 1.60 -29.03
N GLY A 606 37.40 0.48 -28.40
CA GLY A 606 36.86 -0.84 -28.73
C GLY A 606 35.51 -1.19 -28.08
N SER A 607 34.83 -0.24 -27.45
CA SER A 607 33.57 -0.50 -26.72
C SER A 607 32.33 -0.45 -27.61
N THR A 608 31.32 -1.24 -27.23
CA THR A 608 29.93 -1.03 -27.65
C THR A 608 29.04 -1.05 -26.40
N VAL A 609 28.27 0.02 -26.18
CA VAL A 609 27.27 0.09 -25.12
C VAL A 609 25.92 -0.37 -25.67
N GLY A 610 25.27 -1.31 -24.99
CA GLY A 610 24.04 -1.92 -25.49
C GLY A 610 24.30 -3.07 -26.48
N TYR A 611 23.22 -3.77 -26.82
CA TYR A 611 23.17 -4.68 -27.96
C TYR A 611 23.03 -3.93 -29.29
N LEU A 612 23.36 -4.59 -30.40
CA LEU A 612 23.19 -4.01 -31.74
C LEU A 612 21.75 -4.04 -32.25
N ASP A 613 20.92 -4.89 -31.64
CA ASP A 613 19.50 -5.05 -31.94
C ASP A 613 18.69 -4.89 -30.65
N ALA A 614 17.48 -4.35 -30.77
CA ALA A 614 16.58 -4.21 -29.62
C ALA A 614 16.16 -5.59 -29.05
N PRO A 615 16.00 -5.73 -27.72
CA PRO A 615 16.19 -4.68 -26.71
C PRO A 615 17.67 -4.31 -26.54
N PHE A 616 17.98 -3.01 -26.51
CA PHE A 616 19.37 -2.56 -26.46
C PHE A 616 20.00 -2.79 -25.07
N ALA A 617 19.22 -2.61 -24.01
CA ALA A 617 19.63 -2.99 -22.66
C ALA A 617 19.38 -4.49 -22.39
N GLU A 618 20.15 -5.07 -21.47
CA GLU A 618 20.03 -6.49 -21.09
C GLU A 618 18.88 -6.67 -20.10
N ARG A 619 17.92 -7.54 -20.41
CA ARG A 619 16.70 -7.75 -19.58
C ARG A 619 16.66 -9.08 -18.81
N THR A 620 17.71 -9.90 -18.94
CA THR A 620 17.80 -11.24 -18.34
C THR A 620 18.94 -11.37 -17.33
N VAL A 621 20.08 -10.72 -17.58
CA VAL A 621 21.19 -10.61 -16.61
C VAL A 621 21.11 -9.23 -15.97
N VAL A 622 20.33 -9.13 -14.89
CA VAL A 622 19.97 -7.88 -14.22
C VAL A 622 20.32 -8.01 -12.72
N HIS A 623 20.85 -6.96 -12.10
CA HIS A 623 21.14 -6.96 -10.65
C HIS A 623 19.91 -6.55 -9.87
N SER A 624 19.31 -5.43 -10.23
CA SER A 624 18.05 -4.92 -9.69
C SER A 624 17.23 -4.27 -10.80
N GLY A 625 15.93 -4.06 -10.57
CA GLY A 625 15.06 -3.50 -11.62
C GLY A 625 14.76 -4.47 -12.77
N ALA A 626 14.57 -3.92 -13.97
CA ALA A 626 14.16 -4.61 -15.17
C ALA A 626 15.30 -4.78 -16.19
N GLN A 627 16.39 -4.01 -16.10
CA GLN A 627 17.46 -4.07 -17.09
C GLN A 627 18.83 -3.65 -16.56
N SER A 628 19.90 -4.07 -17.24
CA SER A 628 21.28 -3.64 -16.96
C SER A 628 22.00 -3.23 -18.24
N MET A 629 23.17 -2.59 -18.12
CA MET A 629 23.98 -2.20 -19.26
C MET A 629 24.92 -3.32 -19.71
N PRO A 630 24.74 -3.90 -20.92
CA PRO A 630 25.79 -4.69 -21.55
C PRO A 630 26.86 -3.78 -22.15
N LEU A 631 28.13 -4.01 -21.79
CA LEU A 631 29.31 -3.34 -22.34
C LEU A 631 30.21 -4.38 -23.03
N ILE A 632 30.19 -4.38 -24.35
CA ILE A 632 31.07 -5.20 -25.18
C ILE A 632 32.42 -4.49 -25.30
N TYR A 633 33.52 -5.24 -25.25
CA TYR A 633 34.87 -4.73 -25.47
C TYR A 633 35.63 -5.58 -26.48
N ASP A 634 36.41 -4.93 -27.35
CA ASP A 634 37.38 -5.56 -28.25
C ASP A 634 38.69 -4.76 -28.27
N ASN A 635 39.68 -5.25 -27.52
CA ASN A 635 41.00 -4.64 -27.41
C ASN A 635 42.01 -5.24 -28.40
N SER A 636 41.56 -6.00 -29.41
CA SER A 636 42.45 -6.63 -30.40
C SER A 636 43.09 -5.62 -31.38
N SER A 637 42.47 -4.45 -31.52
CA SER A 637 42.87 -3.39 -32.45
C SER A 637 43.11 -2.07 -31.71
N ALA A 638 43.92 -1.19 -32.31
CA ALA A 638 44.18 0.13 -31.73
C ALA A 638 42.85 0.91 -31.57
N PRO A 639 42.64 1.61 -30.44
CA PRO A 639 43.64 2.01 -29.46
C PRO A 639 43.95 0.99 -28.36
N PHE A 640 43.47 -0.25 -28.47
CA PHE A 640 43.71 -1.37 -27.53
C PHE A 640 43.18 -1.15 -26.11
N TYR A 641 42.11 -0.38 -26.00
CA TYR A 641 41.25 -0.31 -24.82
C TYR A 641 39.82 -0.01 -25.30
N SER A 642 38.85 -0.33 -24.46
CA SER A 642 37.42 -0.12 -24.70
C SER A 642 36.87 0.72 -23.56
N GLU A 643 36.09 1.76 -23.85
CA GLU A 643 35.63 2.69 -22.82
C GLU A 643 34.23 3.23 -23.14
N ALA A 644 33.34 3.21 -22.14
CA ALA A 644 32.08 3.94 -22.16
C ALA A 644 32.24 5.23 -21.34
N GLU A 645 31.71 6.35 -21.83
CA GLU A 645 31.74 7.67 -21.21
C GLU A 645 30.33 8.15 -20.86
N ARG A 646 30.16 8.68 -19.65
CA ARG A 646 28.94 9.35 -19.19
C ARG A 646 29.26 10.78 -18.77
N ASP A 647 28.60 11.74 -19.41
CA ASP A 647 28.59 13.13 -18.94
C ASP A 647 27.65 13.26 -17.72
N LEU A 648 28.17 13.87 -16.66
CA LEU A 648 27.52 14.08 -15.36
C LEU A 648 27.31 15.57 -15.07
N GLY A 649 27.73 16.47 -15.97
CA GLY A 649 27.37 17.88 -15.93
C GLY A 649 27.90 18.67 -14.73
N GLY A 650 28.86 18.14 -13.97
CA GLY A 650 29.42 18.79 -12.77
C GLY A 650 28.77 18.36 -11.45
N MET A 651 28.24 17.14 -11.37
CA MET A 651 27.62 16.58 -10.18
C MET A 651 28.57 16.57 -8.97
N ALA A 652 28.08 16.95 -7.79
CA ALA A 652 28.86 16.90 -6.55
C ALA A 652 28.63 15.56 -5.83
N TRP A 653 29.69 14.76 -5.69
CA TRP A 653 29.66 13.47 -5.00
C TRP A 653 30.09 13.56 -3.53
N ASN A 654 30.94 14.52 -3.16
CA ASN A 654 31.46 14.65 -1.79
C ASN A 654 30.52 15.44 -0.85
N VAL A 655 29.23 15.15 -0.93
CA VAL A 655 28.16 15.77 -0.14
C VAL A 655 27.59 14.76 0.85
N HIS A 656 26.91 15.23 1.90
CA HIS A 656 26.16 14.37 2.83
C HIS A 656 26.98 13.19 3.41
N GLY A 657 28.27 13.41 3.66
CA GLY A 657 29.14 12.39 4.24
C GLY A 657 29.50 11.22 3.32
N ALA A 658 29.19 11.31 2.01
CA ALA A 658 29.60 10.31 1.03
C ALA A 658 31.12 10.13 0.99
N ASP A 659 31.56 8.87 0.93
CA ASP A 659 32.97 8.47 1.01
C ASP A 659 33.38 7.48 -0.08
N SER A 660 32.44 7.00 -0.89
CA SER A 660 32.69 5.98 -1.90
C SER A 660 31.75 6.06 -3.10
N LEU A 661 32.24 5.56 -4.22
CA LEU A 661 31.47 5.19 -5.40
C LEU A 661 31.20 3.68 -5.34
N ARG A 662 30.00 3.25 -5.73
CA ARG A 662 29.57 1.86 -5.83
C ARG A 662 29.06 1.58 -7.24
N LEU A 663 29.36 0.40 -7.74
CA LEU A 663 28.80 -0.16 -8.96
C LEU A 663 28.79 -1.69 -8.88
N PHE A 664 27.87 -2.32 -9.60
CA PHE A 664 27.80 -3.77 -9.72
C PHE A 664 28.24 -4.20 -11.10
N VAL A 665 29.14 -5.17 -11.16
CA VAL A 665 29.71 -5.68 -12.42
C VAL A 665 29.65 -7.20 -12.45
N SER A 666 29.21 -7.74 -13.58
CA SER A 666 29.14 -9.18 -13.82
C SER A 666 29.82 -9.53 -15.14
N GLY A 667 30.78 -10.44 -15.11
CA GLY A 667 31.31 -11.09 -16.32
C GLY A 667 30.33 -12.12 -16.88
N ARG A 668 30.58 -12.63 -18.10
CA ARG A 668 29.70 -13.64 -18.68
C ARG A 668 29.67 -14.94 -17.87
N ALA A 669 28.47 -15.47 -17.67
CA ALA A 669 28.26 -16.73 -16.94
C ALA A 669 28.94 -17.94 -17.60
N ASP A 670 29.14 -17.91 -18.92
CA ASP A 670 29.80 -18.97 -19.68
C ASP A 670 31.33 -18.94 -19.60
N GLY A 671 31.90 -17.90 -18.96
CA GLY A 671 33.35 -17.74 -18.80
C GLY A 671 34.09 -17.49 -20.11
N SER A 672 33.41 -17.03 -21.16
CA SER A 672 34.00 -16.82 -22.50
C SER A 672 34.79 -15.52 -22.67
N ASN A 673 34.79 -14.65 -21.66
CA ASN A 673 35.54 -13.39 -21.68
C ASN A 673 37.06 -13.63 -21.67
N ASP A 674 37.77 -12.98 -22.59
CA ASP A 674 39.22 -12.82 -22.44
C ASP A 674 39.53 -11.94 -21.22
N PRO A 675 40.60 -12.20 -20.45
CA PRO A 675 40.91 -11.42 -19.26
C PRO A 675 41.45 -10.04 -19.60
N GLU A 676 40.66 -9.00 -19.29
CA GLU A 676 41.08 -7.59 -19.34
C GLU A 676 40.84 -6.92 -17.96
N PRO A 677 41.77 -6.05 -17.50
CA PRO A 677 41.52 -5.25 -16.30
C PRO A 677 40.37 -4.27 -16.57
N PHE A 678 39.43 -4.19 -15.65
CA PHE A 678 38.35 -3.21 -15.70
C PHE A 678 38.76 -1.97 -14.92
N TYR A 679 38.43 -0.78 -15.38
CA TYR A 679 38.72 0.45 -14.65
C TYR A 679 37.54 1.42 -14.67
N VAL A 680 37.48 2.23 -13.63
CA VAL A 680 36.66 3.44 -13.59
C VAL A 680 37.60 4.64 -13.61
N ALA A 681 37.35 5.59 -14.51
CA ALA A 681 37.99 6.89 -14.48
C ALA A 681 36.96 7.98 -14.17
N VAL A 682 37.35 8.96 -13.36
CA VAL A 682 36.49 10.09 -12.96
C VAL A 682 37.19 11.37 -13.34
N GLU A 683 36.49 12.25 -14.07
CA GLU A 683 36.99 13.55 -14.48
C GLU A 683 36.20 14.68 -13.83
N ASP A 684 36.89 15.68 -13.28
CA ASP A 684 36.23 16.90 -12.79
C ASP A 684 36.07 17.98 -13.87
N ALA A 685 35.29 19.02 -13.57
CA ALA A 685 35.08 20.15 -14.47
C ALA A 685 36.35 20.95 -14.84
N ALA A 686 37.49 20.70 -14.17
CA ALA A 686 38.78 21.29 -14.52
C ALA A 686 39.61 20.38 -15.45
N GLY A 687 39.09 19.22 -15.86
CA GLY A 687 39.75 18.26 -16.72
C GLY A 687 40.77 17.36 -16.02
N ARG A 688 40.74 17.28 -14.68
CA ARG A 688 41.62 16.37 -13.93
C ARG A 688 40.95 15.00 -13.86
N VAL A 689 41.73 13.95 -14.13
CA VAL A 689 41.26 12.56 -14.16
C VAL A 689 41.96 11.73 -13.10
N ALA A 690 41.20 10.90 -12.38
CA ALA A 690 41.72 9.80 -11.56
C ALA A 690 41.19 8.48 -12.11
N VAL A 691 42.03 7.44 -12.09
CA VAL A 691 41.71 6.11 -12.62
C VAL A 691 41.92 5.09 -11.50
N VAL A 692 40.94 4.22 -11.29
CA VAL A 692 41.02 3.09 -10.37
C VAL A 692 40.73 1.81 -11.15
N THR A 693 41.54 0.77 -10.93
CA THR A 693 41.50 -0.47 -11.72
C THR A 693 41.17 -1.67 -10.84
N HIS A 694 40.24 -2.50 -11.29
CA HIS A 694 39.98 -3.83 -10.77
C HIS A 694 40.55 -4.90 -11.72
N PRO A 695 41.46 -5.77 -11.25
CA PRO A 695 42.29 -6.60 -12.14
C PRO A 695 41.52 -7.69 -12.91
N ASP A 696 40.43 -8.23 -12.36
CA ASP A 696 39.78 -9.44 -12.87
C ASP A 696 38.25 -9.45 -12.79
N ILE A 697 37.57 -8.34 -12.47
CA ILE A 697 36.10 -8.33 -12.29
C ILE A 697 35.36 -8.69 -13.59
N ALA A 698 35.95 -8.39 -14.75
CA ALA A 698 35.38 -8.70 -16.06
C ALA A 698 35.27 -10.21 -16.36
N VAL A 699 36.03 -11.07 -15.67
CA VAL A 699 35.98 -12.53 -15.84
C VAL A 699 35.27 -13.24 -14.68
N ARG A 700 34.72 -12.50 -13.72
CA ARG A 700 33.97 -13.06 -12.59
C ARG A 700 32.49 -13.16 -12.96
N PRO A 701 31.94 -14.37 -13.12
CA PRO A 701 30.51 -14.52 -13.38
C PRO A 701 29.69 -14.16 -12.14
N GLY A 702 28.50 -13.59 -12.35
CA GLY A 702 27.60 -13.15 -11.30
C GLY A 702 27.91 -11.72 -10.83
N TRP A 703 26.95 -11.10 -10.14
CA TRP A 703 27.08 -9.72 -9.69
C TRP A 703 28.11 -9.55 -8.59
N ASN A 704 29.13 -8.72 -8.87
CA ASN A 704 30.15 -8.32 -7.93
C ASN A 704 29.97 -6.84 -7.61
N GLU A 705 29.73 -6.54 -6.34
CA GLU A 705 29.80 -5.16 -5.85
C GLU A 705 31.26 -4.68 -5.84
N TRP A 706 31.53 -3.59 -6.52
CA TRP A 706 32.80 -2.88 -6.42
C TRP A 706 32.57 -1.54 -5.72
N ARG A 707 33.17 -1.38 -4.54
CA ARG A 707 33.25 -0.10 -3.83
C ARG A 707 34.61 0.53 -4.05
N ILE A 708 34.61 1.76 -4.54
CA ILE A 708 35.80 2.59 -4.78
C ILE A 708 35.80 3.71 -3.73
N PRO A 709 36.69 3.64 -2.73
CA PRO A 709 36.85 4.74 -1.77
C PRO A 709 37.24 6.03 -2.49
N PHE A 710 36.68 7.17 -2.09
CA PHE A 710 37.07 8.47 -2.60
C PHE A 710 38.55 8.80 -2.35
N SER A 711 39.18 8.14 -1.37
CA SER A 711 40.63 8.21 -1.15
C SER A 711 41.46 7.66 -2.31
N ASP A 712 40.88 6.82 -3.17
CA ASP A 712 41.57 6.26 -4.33
C ASP A 712 41.42 7.17 -5.57
N LEU A 713 40.46 8.10 -5.55
CA LEU A 713 40.22 9.10 -6.60
C LEU A 713 41.00 10.41 -6.37
N THR A 714 42.27 10.29 -5.99
CA THR A 714 43.09 11.47 -5.65
C THR A 714 43.35 12.39 -6.85
N GLY A 715 43.39 13.70 -6.60
CA GLY A 715 43.72 14.70 -7.63
C GLY A 715 42.52 15.30 -8.37
N VAL A 716 41.34 14.69 -8.24
CA VAL A 716 40.06 15.14 -8.82
C VAL A 716 39.24 15.90 -7.77
N ASN A 717 38.47 16.91 -8.19
CA ASN A 717 37.47 17.55 -7.33
C ASN A 717 36.13 16.80 -7.42
N LEU A 718 35.88 15.92 -6.46
CA LEU A 718 34.62 15.17 -6.36
C LEU A 718 33.40 16.04 -6.04
N GLY A 719 33.57 17.33 -5.73
CA GLY A 719 32.45 18.27 -5.61
C GLY A 719 31.99 18.87 -6.95
N ASN A 720 32.60 18.47 -8.06
CA ASN A 720 32.25 18.95 -9.40
C ASN A 720 32.71 17.95 -10.47
N VAL A 721 32.14 16.74 -10.44
CA VAL A 721 32.43 15.64 -11.35
C VAL A 721 31.76 15.91 -12.70
N ARG A 722 32.58 16.08 -13.75
CA ARG A 722 32.12 16.33 -15.10
C ARG A 722 31.72 15.05 -15.80
N ALA A 723 32.55 14.02 -15.74
CA ALA A 723 32.31 12.78 -16.46
C ALA A 723 32.85 11.58 -15.70
N MET A 724 32.26 10.42 -15.98
CA MET A 724 32.80 9.13 -15.57
C MET A 724 33.01 8.23 -16.77
N TYR A 725 34.02 7.37 -16.68
CA TYR A 725 34.39 6.43 -17.71
C TYR A 725 34.45 5.04 -17.11
N MET A 726 33.94 4.05 -17.83
CA MET A 726 34.04 2.63 -17.49
C MET A 726 34.69 1.90 -18.65
N GLY A 727 35.84 1.29 -18.41
CA GLY A 727 36.62 0.71 -19.49
C GLY A 727 37.33 -0.58 -19.16
N LEU A 728 37.76 -1.26 -20.21
CA LEU A 728 38.55 -2.48 -20.18
C LEU A 728 39.88 -2.28 -20.90
N GLY A 729 40.96 -2.72 -20.27
CA GLY A 729 42.35 -2.52 -20.71
C GLY A 729 43.09 -1.50 -19.85
N ASP A 730 44.21 -0.98 -20.36
CA ASP A 730 45.03 0.03 -19.69
C ASP A 730 45.02 1.32 -20.53
N ARG A 731 44.24 2.32 -20.09
CA ARG A 731 44.09 3.62 -20.77
C ARG A 731 45.41 4.39 -20.87
N ASP A 732 46.27 4.27 -19.86
CA ASP A 732 47.52 5.04 -19.78
C ASP A 732 48.66 4.34 -20.54
N ASN A 733 48.60 3.02 -20.67
CA ASN A 733 49.60 2.21 -21.38
C ASN A 733 48.96 1.11 -22.25
N PRO A 734 48.17 1.47 -23.29
CA PRO A 734 47.38 0.50 -24.04
C PRO A 734 48.24 -0.53 -24.76
N ARG A 735 47.80 -1.79 -24.71
CA ARG A 735 48.44 -2.94 -25.36
C ARG A 735 47.35 -3.83 -25.93
N ALA A 736 47.66 -4.47 -27.07
CA ALA A 736 46.76 -5.44 -27.68
C ALA A 736 46.29 -6.47 -26.65
N GLY A 737 44.97 -6.59 -26.56
CA GLY A 737 44.24 -7.37 -25.57
C GLY A 737 43.21 -8.28 -26.22
N GLY A 738 42.31 -8.80 -25.40
CA GLY A 738 41.22 -9.68 -25.80
C GLY A 738 39.88 -8.97 -25.99
N ALA A 739 38.83 -9.76 -26.14
CA ALA A 739 37.45 -9.28 -26.30
C ALA A 739 36.47 -10.01 -25.38
N GLY A 740 35.32 -9.38 -25.12
CA GLY A 740 34.26 -9.96 -24.29
C GLY A 740 33.09 -9.02 -24.04
N LEU A 741 32.29 -9.35 -23.03
CA LEU A 741 31.09 -8.62 -22.61
C LEU A 741 31.00 -8.60 -21.09
N VAL A 742 30.80 -7.44 -20.48
CA VAL A 742 30.43 -7.30 -19.06
C VAL A 742 29.05 -6.68 -18.94
N PHE A 743 28.36 -6.97 -17.84
CA PHE A 743 27.12 -6.32 -17.45
C PHE A 743 27.39 -5.39 -16.29
N ILE A 744 26.82 -4.20 -16.32
CA ILE A 744 27.01 -3.16 -15.31
C ILE A 744 25.64 -2.69 -14.85
N ASP A 745 25.49 -2.51 -13.55
CA ASP A 745 24.24 -2.14 -12.92
C ASP A 745 24.46 -1.31 -11.64
N ASP A 746 23.43 -0.60 -11.20
CA ASP A 746 23.34 0.12 -9.92
C ASP A 746 24.59 0.96 -9.57
N ILE A 747 24.83 2.01 -10.35
CA ILE A 747 25.92 2.96 -10.11
C ILE A 747 25.44 4.05 -9.16
N GLY A 748 26.17 4.28 -8.06
CA GLY A 748 25.83 5.34 -7.11
C GLY A 748 26.99 5.80 -6.24
N TYR A 749 26.86 6.98 -5.66
CA TYR A 749 27.83 7.53 -4.69
C TYR A 749 27.18 7.71 -3.33
N GLY A 750 27.96 7.53 -2.26
CA GLY A 750 27.40 7.57 -0.92
C GLY A 750 28.32 6.97 0.12
N ARG A 751 27.71 6.36 1.13
CA ARG A 751 28.38 5.74 2.27
C ARG A 751 27.60 4.52 2.71
N SER A 752 28.27 3.37 2.79
CA SER A 752 27.65 2.15 3.31
C SER A 752 27.39 2.23 4.80
N VAL A 753 26.36 1.51 5.26
CA VAL A 753 26.14 1.28 6.69
C VAL A 753 27.36 0.56 7.30
N PRO A 754 27.86 0.97 8.47
CA PRO A 754 28.89 0.23 9.19
C PRO A 754 28.43 -1.21 9.48
N ALA A 755 29.31 -2.19 9.29
CA ALA A 755 28.97 -3.61 9.47
C ALA A 755 28.53 -4.01 10.91
N ASP A 756 28.59 -3.07 11.86
CA ASP A 756 28.29 -3.26 13.29
C ASP A 756 27.02 -2.51 13.77
N ASP A 757 26.24 -1.86 12.89
CA ASP A 757 25.03 -1.07 13.22
C ASP A 757 23.68 -1.75 12.91
#